data_AF-A0A6J2U9S1-F1
#
_entry.id   AF-A0A6J2U9S1-F1
#
_cell.length_a   1.000
_cell.length_b   1.000
_cell.length_c   1.000
_cell.angle_alpha   90.00
_cell.angle_beta   90.00
_cell.angle_gamma   90.00
#
_symmetry.space_group_name_H-M   'P 1'
#
loop_
_entity.id
_entity.type
_entity.pdbx_description
1 polymer ?
#
loop_
_entity_poly.entity_id
_entity_poly.type
_entity_poly.pdbx_seq_one_letter_code
_entity_poly.pdbx_strand_id
1 'polypeptide(L)'
;MLMGFPFLLPRPLPLSTGLFNRVSFNAAISPMAIPPAIVHPQAPVAATAIRKSFLENWIFWNRMNSNEEFTLTKTIPDTITSWVVTGFSLNSKTGLALTKNPSKIQVFQPFFVSTNLPYSVKRGEVIAIPVIIFNYMEKNLDAEVTMDNSDKEFDFAEATNEAEEKLIDEIQRVRRVTIPSNSGKTVSFMIRPKKAGLTTLKISATTPLAGDAIHQKLKVEPEGVTHFENRAVFISLKNSQELAVDLKLNVPVDAIPDSEYFEFSVVGDLLGPTIKNLDNLVRMPYGCGEQNMVNFVPNILVLKYLEVTNKKKPSLVEKAKKFLEIGYQRELTYKHDDGSYSAFGKSDPAGSTWLTAYVMRSFHQASRYTDIDPKVLSAGLDFLAAKQKESGQFPELGKLFDSAHQNELGLTSFVLLAFFENEELIPKYRQTIEKGVVFVAEESDKSDDPYALAIAALALQLAKHPYADKVLAKLESIAKRSYDHKWWSKTDTDGATVPSRTLYLRPRSNDVEITSYILLALIEKESAEAVLPIIKWLIAQRNSNGGFTSTQDTVIGLQALTKFAYETETGSGIIDISFVADGSGQATTDSIKVKPENALVLQTHVLPKTTRQVNFTAKGQGSAMVQLSSRYNIVQKDKKSSFKVKPTVKTQNSQSQQLTLEVCAEYVPLEENDQSLDSNMAVMEINLPSGYISDVDSFPQIEAIDRVKRIETKNSDSVVLVYFDSLTPGDVKCLPVQASKAHAIAKQKPAAISLYDYYDTERRATEYYQVNGSLCDICEGEDCGTSCKKT
;
A
#
# COMPACT_ATOMS: atom_id res chain seq x y z
N MET A 1 -15.86 -42.19 -22.39
CA MET A 1 -16.49 -42.77 -23.59
C MET A 1 -15.68 -42.30 -24.79
N LEU A 2 -14.91 -43.23 -25.41
CA LEU A 2 -14.41 -43.32 -26.81
C LEU A 2 -13.92 -42.02 -27.52
N MET A 3 -12.75 -41.89 -28.17
CA MET A 3 -11.87 -42.84 -28.87
C MET A 3 -10.49 -42.19 -29.12
N GLY A 4 -9.42 -43.01 -29.21
CA GLY A 4 -8.11 -42.61 -29.75
C GLY A 4 -7.76 -43.40 -31.02
N PHE A 5 -6.70 -42.99 -31.74
CA PHE A 5 -5.81 -43.84 -32.54
C PHE A 5 -4.46 -43.12 -32.78
N PRO A 6 -3.34 -43.85 -33.01
CA PRO A 6 -1.95 -43.44 -32.75
C PRO A 6 -1.14 -43.14 -34.02
N PHE A 7 0.05 -42.54 -33.87
CA PHE A 7 1.05 -42.43 -34.95
C PHE A 7 2.36 -43.18 -34.59
N LEU A 8 2.79 -43.99 -35.54
CA LEU A 8 3.94 -44.90 -35.53
C LEU A 8 5.26 -44.18 -35.92
N LEU A 9 6.36 -44.57 -35.26
CA LEU A 9 7.76 -44.27 -35.62
C LEU A 9 8.27 -45.21 -36.74
N PRO A 10 9.17 -44.77 -37.63
CA PRO A 10 9.94 -45.67 -38.50
C PRO A 10 11.35 -45.96 -37.95
N ARG A 11 11.75 -47.24 -38.03
CA ARG A 11 13.13 -47.77 -37.84
C ARG A 11 13.87 -47.90 -39.19
N PRO A 12 15.22 -47.96 -39.20
CA PRO A 12 16.07 -47.84 -40.40
C PRO A 12 16.49 -49.18 -41.03
N LEU A 13 17.00 -49.14 -42.27
CA LEU A 13 17.59 -50.25 -43.05
C LEU A 13 18.87 -49.76 -43.79
N PRO A 14 19.77 -50.67 -44.28
CA PRO A 14 21.18 -50.70 -43.85
C PRO A 14 22.25 -50.40 -44.94
N LEU A 15 23.51 -50.38 -44.48
CA LEU A 15 24.78 -50.21 -45.21
C LEU A 15 25.06 -51.30 -46.26
N SER A 16 25.73 -50.90 -47.36
CA SER A 16 26.38 -51.76 -48.36
C SER A 16 27.86 -51.37 -48.53
N THR A 17 28.69 -52.39 -48.75
CA THR A 17 30.15 -52.44 -48.88
C THR A 17 30.65 -52.11 -50.30
N GLY A 18 31.94 -51.77 -50.44
CA GLY A 18 32.64 -51.70 -51.74
C GLY A 18 34.12 -51.27 -51.65
N LEU A 19 35.03 -52.14 -52.09
CA LEU A 19 36.50 -52.06 -52.01
C LEU A 19 37.18 -51.22 -53.13
N PHE A 20 38.34 -50.64 -52.76
CA PHE A 20 39.63 -50.43 -53.46
C PHE A 20 39.71 -50.18 -54.99
N ASN A 21 40.47 -49.13 -55.35
CA ASN A 21 41.59 -49.28 -56.30
C ASN A 21 42.69 -48.21 -56.15
N ARG A 22 43.95 -48.65 -56.32
CA ARG A 22 45.21 -47.88 -56.27
C ARG A 22 45.48 -47.15 -57.59
N VAL A 23 46.06 -45.95 -57.53
CA VAL A 23 47.01 -45.44 -58.54
C VAL A 23 48.14 -44.69 -57.84
N SER A 24 49.38 -45.02 -58.21
CA SER A 24 50.63 -44.47 -57.69
C SER A 24 51.15 -43.35 -58.60
N PHE A 25 51.81 -42.32 -58.04
CA PHE A 25 52.85 -41.55 -58.73
C PHE A 25 53.93 -41.10 -57.74
N ASN A 26 55.19 -41.35 -58.09
CA ASN A 26 56.43 -40.97 -57.39
C ASN A 26 56.80 -39.50 -57.63
N ALA A 27 57.39 -38.81 -56.63
CA ALA A 27 58.62 -38.02 -56.79
C ALA A 27 59.14 -37.39 -55.47
N ALA A 28 60.39 -37.75 -55.11
CA ALA A 28 61.51 -36.95 -54.59
C ALA A 28 61.36 -35.95 -53.40
N ILE A 29 61.84 -36.42 -52.23
CA ILE A 29 62.71 -35.84 -51.18
C ILE A 29 63.01 -34.32 -51.12
N SER A 30 62.71 -33.71 -49.95
CA SER A 30 63.60 -32.79 -49.19
C SER A 30 63.18 -32.72 -47.72
N PRO A 31 64.10 -32.58 -46.73
CA PRO A 31 63.76 -32.57 -45.31
C PRO A 31 63.37 -31.16 -44.87
N MET A 32 62.16 -30.99 -44.33
CA MET A 32 61.72 -29.73 -43.72
C MET A 32 61.16 -29.98 -42.32
N ALA A 33 61.49 -29.06 -41.42
CA ALA A 33 61.36 -29.14 -39.97
C ALA A 33 59.98 -29.55 -39.43
N ILE A 34 59.99 -30.25 -38.29
CA ILE A 34 58.81 -30.59 -37.49
C ILE A 34 58.14 -29.28 -37.00
N PRO A 35 56.87 -28.98 -37.35
CA PRO A 35 56.12 -27.90 -36.73
C PRO A 35 55.66 -28.33 -35.33
N PRO A 36 55.54 -27.40 -34.37
CA PRO A 36 55.08 -27.72 -33.02
C PRO A 36 53.64 -28.24 -33.05
N ALA A 37 53.33 -29.15 -32.13
CA ALA A 37 51.99 -29.70 -31.93
C ALA A 37 50.96 -28.56 -31.81
N ILE A 38 49.94 -28.59 -32.66
CA ILE A 38 48.79 -27.71 -32.58
C ILE A 38 48.01 -28.12 -31.33
N VAL A 39 48.24 -27.39 -30.23
CA VAL A 39 47.28 -27.33 -29.13
C VAL A 39 46.06 -26.64 -29.70
N HIS A 40 44.98 -27.40 -29.93
CA HIS A 40 43.68 -26.77 -30.17
C HIS A 40 43.34 -25.94 -28.93
N PRO A 41 43.17 -24.61 -29.05
CA PRO A 41 42.65 -23.83 -27.95
C PRO A 41 41.23 -24.35 -27.68
N GLN A 42 40.99 -24.85 -26.47
CA GLN A 42 39.62 -24.98 -25.95
C GLN A 42 38.94 -23.64 -26.20
N ALA A 43 37.82 -23.67 -26.93
CA ALA A 43 37.00 -22.48 -27.10
C ALA A 43 36.75 -21.87 -25.70
N PRO A 44 36.97 -20.56 -25.52
CA PRO A 44 36.72 -19.93 -24.23
C PRO A 44 35.27 -20.23 -23.84
N VAL A 45 35.08 -20.82 -22.65
CA VAL A 45 33.76 -20.99 -22.05
C VAL A 45 33.11 -19.60 -22.07
N ALA A 46 32.03 -19.46 -22.85
CA ALA A 46 31.35 -18.19 -22.98
C ALA A 46 31.03 -17.65 -21.59
N ALA A 47 31.44 -16.42 -21.29
CA ALA A 47 31.19 -15.79 -20.00
C ALA A 47 29.69 -15.86 -19.69
N THR A 48 29.33 -16.43 -18.54
CA THR A 48 27.93 -16.61 -18.15
C THR A 48 27.24 -15.25 -18.05
N ALA A 49 26.27 -15.01 -18.91
CA ALA A 49 25.48 -13.78 -18.87
C ALA A 49 24.59 -13.78 -17.62
N ILE A 50 24.60 -12.67 -16.87
CA ILE A 50 23.82 -12.53 -15.64
C ILE A 50 22.51 -11.82 -15.96
N ARG A 51 21.40 -12.49 -15.69
CA ARG A 51 20.04 -11.97 -15.83
C ARG A 51 19.62 -11.27 -14.56
N LYS A 52 19.17 -10.02 -14.69
CA LYS A 52 18.83 -9.13 -13.57
C LYS A 52 17.48 -8.45 -13.76
N SER A 53 16.97 -8.37 -14.99
CA SER A 53 15.73 -7.66 -15.32
C SER A 53 14.57 -8.64 -15.53
N PHE A 54 13.78 -8.85 -14.48
CA PHE A 54 12.59 -9.69 -14.48
C PHE A 54 11.34 -8.83 -14.34
N LEU A 55 10.74 -8.47 -15.48
CA LEU A 55 9.55 -7.62 -15.54
C LEU A 55 8.34 -8.46 -15.98
N GLU A 56 7.15 -8.12 -15.48
CA GLU A 56 5.89 -8.73 -15.95
C GLU A 56 5.35 -8.05 -17.22
N ASN A 57 5.52 -6.73 -17.32
CA ASN A 57 5.20 -5.94 -18.51
C ASN A 57 6.35 -4.95 -18.77
N TRP A 58 6.75 -4.81 -20.03
CA TRP A 58 7.87 -3.94 -20.44
C TRP A 58 7.54 -2.95 -21.56
N ILE A 59 6.45 -3.17 -22.32
CA ILE A 59 5.97 -2.24 -23.36
C ILE A 59 4.54 -1.82 -23.02
N PHE A 60 4.43 -0.70 -22.31
CA PHE A 60 3.17 0.03 -22.16
C PHE A 60 3.40 1.46 -22.61
N TRP A 61 3.14 1.72 -23.91
CA TRP A 61 3.59 2.93 -24.60
C TRP A 61 2.59 3.36 -25.67
N ASN A 62 2.41 4.67 -25.84
CA ASN A 62 1.56 5.26 -26.88
C ASN A 62 2.30 6.38 -27.62
N ARG A 63 1.86 6.65 -28.86
CA ARG A 63 2.28 7.82 -29.64
C ARG A 63 1.24 8.18 -30.68
N MET A 64 1.10 9.47 -30.90
CA MET A 64 0.40 10.01 -32.06
C MET A 64 1.32 9.95 -33.26
N ASN A 65 0.95 9.18 -34.28
CA ASN A 65 1.70 9.08 -35.53
C ASN A 65 0.94 9.75 -36.66
N SER A 66 1.61 10.68 -37.36
CA SER A 66 1.10 11.32 -38.59
C SER A 66 1.64 10.66 -39.86
N ASN A 67 2.62 9.76 -39.73
CA ASN A 67 3.27 9.07 -40.83
C ASN A 67 2.70 7.65 -40.98
N GLU A 68 2.89 7.03 -42.14
CA GLU A 68 2.39 5.67 -42.41
C GLU A 68 3.14 4.58 -41.61
N GLU A 69 4.39 4.83 -41.21
CA GLU A 69 5.22 3.86 -40.47
C GLU A 69 5.80 4.45 -39.17
N PHE A 70 5.99 3.59 -38.17
CA PHE A 70 6.62 3.93 -36.89
C PHE A 70 7.44 2.75 -36.36
N THR A 71 8.64 3.04 -35.85
CA THR A 71 9.55 2.05 -35.27
C THR A 71 9.80 2.36 -33.79
N LEU A 72 9.54 1.37 -32.92
CA LEU A 72 9.87 1.41 -31.49
C LEU A 72 11.01 0.43 -31.20
N THR A 73 12.14 0.94 -30.74
CA THR A 73 13.26 0.11 -30.29
C THR A 73 13.25 0.04 -28.76
N LYS A 74 13.13 -1.18 -28.22
CA LYS A 74 13.21 -1.47 -26.78
C LYS A 74 14.06 -2.72 -26.56
N THR A 75 14.85 -2.73 -25.50
CA THR A 75 15.62 -3.91 -25.07
C THR A 75 14.70 -4.88 -24.33
N ILE A 76 14.61 -6.12 -24.82
CA ILE A 76 13.75 -7.14 -24.24
C ILE A 76 14.26 -7.51 -22.83
N PRO A 77 13.39 -7.69 -21.81
CA PRO A 77 13.81 -8.10 -20.47
C PRO A 77 14.45 -9.49 -20.49
N ASP A 78 15.21 -9.80 -19.44
CA ASP A 78 15.91 -11.08 -19.29
C ASP A 78 14.97 -12.25 -18.92
N THR A 79 13.66 -12.00 -18.94
CA THR A 79 12.63 -12.98 -18.60
C THR A 79 12.46 -13.96 -19.75
N ILE A 80 12.74 -15.23 -19.50
CA ILE A 80 12.56 -16.32 -20.46
C ILE A 80 11.07 -16.64 -20.52
N THR A 81 10.40 -16.00 -21.48
CA THR A 81 8.95 -16.10 -21.68
C THR A 81 8.62 -15.84 -23.15
N SER A 82 7.36 -16.06 -23.49
CA SER A 82 6.82 -15.60 -24.76
C SER A 82 6.13 -14.25 -24.57
N TRP A 83 6.78 -13.19 -25.00
CA TRP A 83 6.18 -11.86 -25.02
C TRP A 83 5.18 -11.76 -26.15
N VAL A 84 3.93 -11.45 -25.82
CA VAL A 84 2.90 -11.17 -26.81
C VAL A 84 2.82 -9.67 -26.99
N VAL A 85 3.24 -9.17 -28.15
CA VAL A 85 3.15 -7.77 -28.51
C VAL A 85 1.81 -7.54 -29.18
N THR A 86 0.91 -6.91 -28.43
CA THR A 86 -0.37 -6.40 -28.92
C THR A 86 -0.31 -4.88 -29.01
N GLY A 87 -1.05 -4.33 -29.95
CA GLY A 87 -1.29 -2.90 -30.04
C GLY A 87 -2.71 -2.60 -30.44
N PHE A 88 -3.10 -1.37 -30.21
CA PHE A 88 -4.32 -0.81 -30.77
C PHE A 88 -4.04 0.61 -31.25
N SER A 89 -4.77 1.05 -32.26
CA SER A 89 -4.69 2.42 -32.77
C SER A 89 -6.08 3.03 -32.83
N LEU A 90 -6.13 4.34 -32.65
CA LEU A 90 -7.34 5.15 -32.74
C LEU A 90 -7.16 6.14 -33.90
N ASN A 91 -8.10 6.14 -34.84
CA ASN A 91 -8.13 7.08 -35.96
C ASN A 91 -9.52 7.74 -36.05
N SER A 92 -9.56 9.06 -36.26
CA SER A 92 -10.81 9.81 -36.31
C SER A 92 -11.74 9.45 -37.47
N LYS A 93 -11.23 8.83 -38.54
CA LYS A 93 -12.02 8.40 -39.70
C LYS A 93 -12.37 6.90 -39.67
N THR A 94 -11.43 6.06 -39.27
CA THR A 94 -11.58 4.59 -39.33
C THR A 94 -11.86 3.92 -37.98
N GLY A 95 -11.86 4.69 -36.88
CA GLY A 95 -12.19 4.20 -35.54
C GLY A 95 -11.03 3.47 -34.84
N LEU A 96 -11.39 2.50 -34.00
CA LEU A 96 -10.45 1.64 -33.28
C LEU A 96 -10.01 0.47 -34.15
N ALA A 97 -8.70 0.26 -34.28
CA ALA A 97 -8.12 -0.93 -34.87
C ALA A 97 -7.29 -1.68 -33.83
N LEU A 98 -7.48 -2.99 -33.75
CA LEU A 98 -6.68 -3.89 -32.92
C LEU A 98 -5.68 -4.64 -33.82
N THR A 99 -4.54 -5.02 -33.26
CA THR A 99 -3.61 -5.92 -33.95
C THR A 99 -4.33 -7.24 -34.29
N LYS A 100 -4.52 -7.53 -35.57
CA LYS A 100 -5.19 -8.76 -36.03
C LYS A 100 -4.44 -10.03 -35.60
N ASN A 101 -3.12 -10.01 -35.73
CA ASN A 101 -2.23 -11.12 -35.39
C ASN A 101 -1.15 -10.61 -34.43
N PRO A 102 -1.35 -10.71 -33.11
CA PRO A 102 -0.34 -10.33 -32.13
C PRO A 102 1.00 -11.00 -32.41
N SER A 103 2.08 -10.23 -32.41
CA SER A 103 3.42 -10.76 -32.63
C SER A 103 3.93 -11.42 -31.35
N LYS A 104 4.25 -12.70 -31.42
CA LYS A 104 4.85 -13.44 -30.31
C LYS A 104 6.37 -13.42 -30.43
N ILE A 105 7.04 -12.77 -29.49
CA ILE A 105 8.50 -12.77 -29.37
C ILE A 105 8.86 -13.78 -28.30
N GLN A 106 9.38 -14.92 -28.73
CA GLN A 106 9.86 -15.95 -27.81
C GLN A 106 11.28 -15.61 -27.38
N VAL A 107 11.45 -15.22 -26.11
CA VAL A 107 12.77 -15.10 -25.47
C VAL A 107 13.07 -16.46 -24.88
N PHE A 108 14.12 -17.08 -25.40
CA PHE A 108 14.44 -18.43 -25.05
C PHE A 108 15.94 -18.64 -24.98
N GLN A 109 16.35 -19.34 -23.94
CA GLN A 109 17.68 -19.86 -23.78
C GLN A 109 17.56 -21.38 -23.62
N PRO A 110 18.34 -22.20 -24.35
CA PRO A 110 18.22 -23.66 -24.26
C PRO A 110 18.56 -24.23 -22.88
N PHE A 111 19.39 -23.52 -22.11
CA PHE A 111 19.79 -23.90 -20.76
C PHE A 111 19.68 -22.68 -19.85
N PHE A 112 18.84 -22.73 -18.83
CA PHE A 112 18.61 -21.60 -17.93
C PHE A 112 18.13 -22.01 -16.54
N VAL A 113 18.28 -21.08 -15.60
CA VAL A 113 17.87 -21.20 -14.21
C VAL A 113 16.64 -20.35 -13.93
N SER A 114 15.76 -20.82 -13.06
CA SER A 114 14.62 -20.06 -12.56
C SER A 114 14.42 -20.36 -11.08
N THR A 115 13.82 -19.42 -10.35
CA THR A 115 13.43 -19.62 -8.95
C THR A 115 12.06 -19.01 -8.70
N ASN A 116 11.30 -19.63 -7.80
CA ASN A 116 10.01 -19.13 -7.36
C ASN A 116 10.12 -18.75 -5.88
N LEU A 117 10.03 -17.44 -5.61
CA LEU A 117 10.19 -16.88 -4.27
C LEU A 117 8.83 -16.46 -3.69
N PRO A 118 8.63 -16.58 -2.37
CA PRO A 118 7.48 -15.99 -1.72
C PRO A 118 7.51 -14.47 -1.81
N TYR A 119 6.36 -13.83 -1.59
CA TYR A 119 6.27 -12.37 -1.50
C TYR A 119 7.21 -11.79 -0.44
N SER A 120 7.24 -12.39 0.75
CA SER A 120 8.19 -12.08 1.82
C SER A 120 8.46 -13.29 2.72
N VAL A 121 9.57 -13.21 3.46
CA VAL A 121 9.91 -14.09 4.59
C VAL A 121 10.27 -13.24 5.80
N LYS A 122 10.19 -13.79 7.02
CA LYS A 122 10.63 -13.07 8.22
C LYS A 122 12.09 -13.37 8.55
N ARG A 123 12.76 -12.39 9.14
CA ARG A 123 14.14 -12.56 9.62
C ARG A 123 14.25 -13.77 10.55
N GLY A 124 15.28 -14.58 10.33
CA GLY A 124 15.58 -15.74 11.15
C GLY A 124 14.71 -16.98 10.90
N GLU A 125 13.76 -16.93 9.97
CA GLU A 125 13.13 -18.13 9.39
C GLU A 125 14.11 -18.86 8.46
N VAL A 126 13.87 -20.16 8.24
CA VAL A 126 14.65 -20.96 7.30
C VAL A 126 13.80 -21.27 6.09
N ILE A 127 14.25 -20.84 4.91
CA ILE A 127 13.57 -21.06 3.64
C ILE A 127 14.40 -21.97 2.76
N ALA A 128 13.76 -22.99 2.18
CA ALA A 128 14.28 -23.79 1.09
C ALA A 128 14.00 -23.07 -0.24
N ILE A 129 15.03 -22.49 -0.85
CA ILE A 129 14.93 -21.77 -2.12
C ILE A 129 14.95 -22.79 -3.26
N PRO A 130 13.84 -22.97 -4.00
CA PRO A 130 13.81 -23.87 -5.13
C PRO A 130 14.51 -23.23 -6.32
N VAL A 131 15.53 -23.90 -6.83
CA VAL A 131 16.25 -23.51 -8.04
C VAL A 131 15.93 -24.55 -9.12
N ILE A 132 15.19 -24.13 -10.14
CA ILE A 132 14.77 -24.98 -11.25
C ILE A 132 15.72 -24.72 -12.41
N ILE A 133 16.38 -25.77 -12.88
CA ILE A 133 17.28 -25.71 -14.04
C ILE A 133 16.62 -26.44 -15.19
N PHE A 134 16.42 -25.72 -16.29
CA PHE A 134 15.85 -26.26 -17.52
C PHE A 134 16.95 -26.57 -18.53
N ASN A 135 16.85 -27.75 -19.13
CA ASN A 135 17.70 -28.22 -20.20
C ASN A 135 16.84 -28.62 -21.41
N TYR A 136 16.75 -27.73 -22.39
CA TYR A 136 16.11 -27.98 -23.68
C TYR A 136 17.12 -28.41 -24.76
N MET A 137 18.30 -28.91 -24.37
CA MET A 137 19.26 -29.50 -25.31
C MET A 137 18.99 -31.01 -25.46
N GLU A 138 19.40 -31.57 -26.60
CA GLU A 138 19.22 -32.99 -26.94
C GLU A 138 20.13 -33.96 -26.16
N LYS A 139 20.85 -33.48 -25.15
CA LYS A 139 21.78 -34.27 -24.34
C LYS A 139 21.52 -34.03 -22.86
N ASN A 140 21.77 -35.06 -22.07
CA ASN A 140 21.84 -34.92 -20.62
C ASN A 140 23.03 -34.03 -20.26
N LEU A 141 22.84 -33.09 -19.34
CA LEU A 141 23.88 -32.17 -18.90
C LEU A 141 24.13 -32.35 -17.41
N ASP A 142 25.40 -32.46 -17.04
CA ASP A 142 25.84 -32.36 -15.65
C ASP A 142 26.11 -30.89 -15.34
N ALA A 143 25.23 -30.30 -14.54
CA ALA A 143 25.30 -28.91 -14.14
C ALA A 143 25.85 -28.77 -12.72
N GLU A 144 26.71 -27.78 -12.54
CA GLU A 144 27.15 -27.28 -11.26
C GLU A 144 26.36 -26.01 -10.93
N VAL A 145 25.49 -26.11 -9.94
CA VAL A 145 24.60 -25.02 -9.49
C VAL A 145 25.20 -24.40 -8.24
N THR A 146 25.49 -23.10 -8.30
CA THR A 146 26.15 -22.37 -7.24
C THR A 146 25.25 -21.25 -6.73
N MET A 147 25.05 -21.19 -5.41
CA MET A 147 24.46 -20.04 -4.75
C MET A 147 25.58 -19.26 -4.05
N ASP A 148 25.72 -17.98 -4.38
CA ASP A 148 26.73 -17.08 -3.85
C ASP A 148 26.16 -16.12 -2.81
N ASN A 149 26.87 -16.01 -1.69
CA ASN A 149 26.57 -15.16 -0.55
C ASN A 149 27.78 -14.25 -0.23
N SER A 150 28.47 -13.74 -1.25
CA SER A 150 29.59 -12.80 -1.08
C SER A 150 29.22 -11.54 -0.29
N ASP A 151 27.94 -11.16 -0.29
CA ASP A 151 27.43 -9.98 0.43
C ASP A 151 27.12 -10.28 1.91
N LYS A 152 27.20 -11.55 2.34
CA LYS A 152 26.96 -12.03 3.72
C LYS A 152 25.59 -11.62 4.28
N GLU A 153 24.56 -11.69 3.45
CA GLU A 153 23.19 -11.27 3.81
C GLU A 153 22.37 -12.39 4.46
N PHE A 154 22.76 -13.64 4.27
CA PHE A 154 22.13 -14.84 4.85
C PHE A 154 23.18 -15.84 5.35
N ASP A 155 22.73 -16.92 6.01
CA ASP A 155 23.51 -18.13 6.28
C ASP A 155 22.94 -19.28 5.46
N PHE A 156 23.78 -20.20 5.00
CA PHE A 156 23.29 -21.51 4.56
C PHE A 156 22.88 -22.33 5.78
N ALA A 157 21.86 -23.17 5.65
CA ALA A 157 21.33 -23.99 6.73
C ALA A 157 21.25 -25.46 6.31
N GLU A 158 21.58 -26.36 7.22
CA GLU A 158 21.32 -27.79 7.12
C GLU A 158 20.44 -28.22 8.30
N ALA A 159 19.43 -29.05 8.06
CA ALA A 159 18.59 -29.59 9.13
C ALA A 159 19.37 -30.66 9.90
N THR A 160 19.63 -30.49 11.19
CA THR A 160 20.23 -31.55 12.01
C THR A 160 19.17 -32.52 12.53
N ASN A 161 17.97 -32.00 12.85
CA ASN A 161 16.75 -32.71 13.22
C ASN A 161 15.52 -31.85 12.88
N GLU A 162 14.32 -32.25 13.35
CA GLU A 162 13.06 -31.54 13.06
C GLU A 162 13.05 -30.08 13.56
N ALA A 163 13.80 -29.76 14.61
CA ALA A 163 13.77 -28.48 15.31
C ALA A 163 15.07 -27.67 15.25
N GLU A 164 16.19 -28.32 14.94
CA GLU A 164 17.52 -27.71 14.95
C GLU A 164 18.17 -27.70 13.57
N GLU A 165 18.85 -26.61 13.28
CA GLU A 165 19.65 -26.36 12.10
C GLU A 165 21.11 -26.15 12.47
N LYS A 166 22.00 -26.58 11.58
CA LYS A 166 23.40 -26.16 11.57
C LYS A 166 23.52 -25.02 10.57
N LEU A 167 23.93 -23.85 11.06
CA LEU A 167 24.26 -22.72 10.20
C LEU A 167 25.68 -22.88 9.67
N ILE A 168 25.85 -22.57 8.39
CA ILE A 168 27.09 -22.71 7.66
C ILE A 168 27.45 -21.34 7.10
N ASP A 169 28.51 -20.75 7.66
CA ASP A 169 29.06 -19.46 7.22
C ASP A 169 29.97 -19.67 6.00
N GLU A 170 29.40 -20.26 4.95
CA GLU A 170 30.04 -20.43 3.64
C GLU A 170 29.67 -19.27 2.72
N ILE A 171 30.66 -18.80 1.95
CA ILE A 171 30.46 -17.75 0.96
C ILE A 171 29.74 -18.31 -0.27
N GLN A 172 29.94 -19.57 -0.60
CA GLN A 172 29.34 -20.24 -1.75
C GLN A 172 28.98 -21.67 -1.40
N ARG A 173 27.81 -22.12 -1.89
CA ARG A 173 27.38 -23.51 -1.80
C ARG A 173 27.10 -24.05 -3.19
N VAL A 174 27.61 -25.23 -3.47
CA VAL A 174 27.61 -25.84 -4.81
C VAL A 174 26.85 -27.16 -4.78
N ARG A 175 25.98 -27.37 -5.77
CA ARG A 175 25.20 -28.59 -5.96
C ARG A 175 25.44 -29.12 -7.37
N ARG A 176 25.78 -30.40 -7.48
CA ARG A 176 25.93 -31.07 -8.78
C ARG A 176 24.69 -31.85 -9.12
N VAL A 177 24.16 -31.62 -10.32
CA VAL A 177 22.91 -32.23 -10.75
C VAL A 177 22.95 -32.60 -12.23
N THR A 178 22.65 -33.86 -12.52
CA THR A 178 22.40 -34.31 -13.90
C THR A 178 20.96 -33.98 -14.28
N ILE A 179 20.79 -33.21 -15.35
CA ILE A 179 19.50 -32.79 -15.91
C ILE A 179 19.30 -33.53 -17.24
N PRO A 180 18.26 -34.37 -17.37
CA PRO A 180 17.99 -35.07 -18.62
C PRO A 180 17.74 -34.12 -19.80
N SER A 181 17.93 -34.61 -21.03
CA SER A 181 17.60 -33.86 -22.25
C SER A 181 16.12 -33.46 -22.27
N ASN A 182 15.82 -32.28 -22.81
CA ASN A 182 14.47 -31.74 -22.96
C ASN A 182 13.62 -31.81 -21.67
N SER A 183 14.23 -31.54 -20.52
CA SER A 183 13.60 -31.63 -19.21
C SER A 183 14.08 -30.54 -18.24
N GLY A 184 13.51 -30.50 -17.03
CA GLY A 184 13.97 -29.64 -15.96
C GLY A 184 14.21 -30.43 -14.68
N LYS A 185 15.09 -29.92 -13.82
CA LYS A 185 15.34 -30.50 -12.50
C LYS A 185 15.46 -29.40 -11.46
N THR A 186 14.91 -29.66 -10.28
CA THR A 186 14.94 -28.74 -9.15
C THR A 186 16.04 -29.16 -8.17
N VAL A 187 16.75 -28.18 -7.65
CA VAL A 187 17.62 -28.31 -6.48
C VAL A 187 17.23 -27.25 -5.46
N SER A 188 17.29 -27.60 -4.18
CA SER A 188 16.95 -26.69 -3.09
C SER A 188 18.22 -26.17 -2.41
N PHE A 189 18.19 -24.90 -1.98
CA PHE A 189 19.17 -24.33 -1.05
C PHE A 189 18.47 -23.80 0.17
N MET A 190 18.74 -24.37 1.34
CA MET A 190 18.23 -23.88 2.60
C MET A 190 19.06 -22.68 3.07
N ILE A 191 18.39 -21.55 3.28
CA ILE A 191 19.01 -20.31 3.76
C ILE A 191 18.24 -19.69 4.92
N ARG A 192 18.97 -18.96 5.77
CA ARG A 192 18.44 -18.17 6.88
C ARG A 192 18.85 -16.70 6.73
N PRO A 193 17.92 -15.78 6.42
CA PRO A 193 18.24 -14.36 6.29
C PRO A 193 18.66 -13.72 7.62
N LYS A 194 19.73 -12.91 7.59
CA LYS A 194 20.29 -12.23 8.77
C LYS A 194 19.65 -10.86 9.03
N LYS A 195 19.26 -10.14 7.98
CA LYS A 195 18.83 -8.74 8.05
C LYS A 195 17.47 -8.56 7.37
N ALA A 196 16.63 -7.70 7.93
CA ALA A 196 15.41 -7.24 7.27
C ALA A 196 15.77 -6.29 6.12
N GLY A 197 15.02 -6.34 5.02
CA GLY A 197 15.28 -5.59 3.80
C GLY A 197 15.14 -6.43 2.54
N LEU A 198 15.84 -6.06 1.47
CA LEU A 198 15.91 -6.85 0.24
C LEU A 198 17.25 -7.59 0.23
N THR A 199 17.21 -8.91 0.28
CA THR A 199 18.38 -9.78 0.17
C THR A 199 18.56 -10.22 -1.28
N THR A 200 19.77 -10.10 -1.83
CA THR A 200 20.05 -10.48 -3.22
C THR A 200 20.54 -11.92 -3.29
N LEU A 201 19.73 -12.79 -3.89
CA LEU A 201 20.07 -14.18 -4.18
C LEU A 201 20.81 -14.24 -5.51
N LYS A 202 22.10 -14.60 -5.47
CA LYS A 202 22.95 -14.77 -6.65
C LYS A 202 23.08 -16.26 -6.93
N ILE A 203 22.47 -16.71 -8.02
CA ILE A 203 22.40 -18.13 -8.37
C ILE A 203 22.96 -18.31 -9.78
N SER A 204 23.83 -19.29 -9.97
CA SER A 204 24.32 -19.68 -11.29
C SER A 204 24.22 -21.18 -11.49
N ALA A 205 24.05 -21.62 -12.73
CA ALA A 205 24.24 -23.00 -13.13
C ALA A 205 25.20 -23.03 -14.31
N THR A 206 26.25 -23.83 -14.22
CA THR A 206 27.26 -23.97 -15.27
C THR A 206 27.44 -25.42 -15.68
N THR A 207 27.67 -25.62 -16.97
CA THR A 207 28.02 -26.90 -17.59
C THR A 207 29.18 -26.64 -18.56
N PRO A 208 29.86 -27.67 -19.06
CA PRO A 208 30.87 -27.48 -20.10
C PRO A 208 30.33 -26.88 -21.41
N LEU A 209 29.01 -26.95 -21.65
CA LEU A 209 28.38 -26.55 -22.91
C LEU A 209 27.57 -25.25 -22.83
N ALA A 210 27.10 -24.89 -21.63
CA ALA A 210 26.21 -23.77 -21.39
C ALA A 210 26.26 -23.32 -19.93
N GLY A 211 25.90 -22.07 -19.66
CA GLY A 211 25.70 -21.59 -18.30
C GLY A 211 24.72 -20.43 -18.26
N ASP A 212 24.06 -20.25 -17.12
CA ASP A 212 23.14 -19.14 -16.85
C ASP A 212 23.29 -18.67 -15.41
N ALA A 213 23.00 -17.40 -15.15
CA ALA A 213 23.03 -16.82 -13.82
C ALA A 213 21.90 -15.82 -13.62
N ILE A 214 21.30 -15.81 -12.43
CA ILE A 214 20.21 -14.93 -12.03
C ILE A 214 20.55 -14.19 -10.73
N HIS A 215 20.21 -12.91 -10.66
CA HIS A 215 20.17 -12.16 -9.41
C HIS A 215 18.72 -11.83 -9.09
N GLN A 216 18.20 -12.40 -8.00
CA GLN A 216 16.82 -12.18 -7.59
C GLN A 216 16.73 -11.62 -6.18
N LYS A 217 15.78 -10.72 -5.94
CA LYS A 217 15.61 -10.06 -4.64
C LYS A 217 14.56 -10.77 -3.81
N LEU A 218 14.95 -11.24 -2.63
CA LEU A 218 14.06 -11.78 -1.61
C LEU A 218 13.72 -10.68 -0.59
N LYS A 219 12.42 -10.45 -0.36
CA LYS A 219 11.96 -9.49 0.65
C LYS A 219 11.96 -10.14 2.03
N VAL A 220 12.73 -9.59 2.95
CA VAL A 220 12.86 -10.04 4.34
C VAL A 220 12.24 -9.00 5.27
N GLU A 221 11.22 -9.40 6.00
CA GLU A 221 10.49 -8.54 6.95
C GLU A 221 10.95 -8.82 8.39
N PRO A 222 10.95 -7.81 9.27
CA PRO A 222 11.15 -8.04 10.70
C PRO A 222 9.95 -8.78 11.29
N GLU A 223 10.15 -9.42 12.45
CA GLU A 223 9.07 -10.04 13.21
C GLU A 223 8.06 -9.00 13.73
N GLY A 224 6.83 -9.42 14.07
CA GLY A 224 5.83 -8.54 14.68
C GLY A 224 5.05 -7.65 13.71
N VAL A 225 4.34 -6.67 14.26
CA VAL A 225 3.56 -5.67 13.50
C VAL A 225 4.31 -4.35 13.48
N THR A 226 4.33 -3.68 12.32
CA THR A 226 4.97 -2.37 12.17
C THR A 226 4.12 -1.26 12.77
N HIS A 227 4.67 -0.54 13.74
CA HIS A 227 4.15 0.70 14.26
C HIS A 227 4.78 1.89 13.53
N PHE A 228 3.96 2.90 13.24
CA PHE A 228 4.39 4.13 12.59
C PHE A 228 4.15 5.30 13.53
N GLU A 229 5.12 6.19 13.66
CA GLU A 229 4.94 7.48 14.30
C GLU A 229 5.43 8.58 13.37
N ASN A 230 4.80 9.75 13.47
CA ASN A 230 5.20 10.92 12.72
C ASN A 230 5.09 12.15 13.61
N ARG A 231 6.09 13.02 13.56
CA ARG A 231 6.07 14.33 14.20
C ARG A 231 6.31 15.38 13.14
N ALA A 232 5.27 16.13 12.82
CA ALA A 232 5.33 17.20 11.85
C ALA A 232 5.23 18.57 12.53
N VAL A 233 6.07 19.51 12.12
CA VAL A 233 6.10 20.87 12.63
C VAL A 233 6.04 21.84 11.46
N PHE A 234 5.14 22.82 11.55
CA PHE A 234 5.06 23.91 10.60
C PHE A 234 5.92 25.09 11.07
N ILE A 235 6.82 25.51 10.20
CA ILE A 235 7.75 26.61 10.42
C ILE A 235 7.27 27.80 9.60
N SER A 236 7.12 28.95 10.25
CA SER A 236 6.84 30.23 9.61
C SER A 236 7.79 31.27 10.17
N LEU A 237 8.67 31.80 9.32
CA LEU A 237 9.68 32.80 9.68
C LEU A 237 9.24 34.23 9.34
N LYS A 238 7.92 34.48 9.23
CA LYS A 238 7.39 35.84 8.97
C LYS A 238 7.77 36.84 10.06
N ASN A 239 7.77 36.40 11.33
CA ASN A 239 7.96 37.27 12.51
C ASN A 239 9.27 36.97 13.28
N SER A 240 10.14 36.09 12.77
CA SER A 240 11.36 35.67 13.45
C SER A 240 12.41 35.24 12.43
N GLN A 241 13.67 35.60 12.63
CA GLN A 241 14.76 35.27 11.69
C GLN A 241 15.31 33.85 11.87
N GLU A 242 15.09 33.25 13.03
CA GLU A 242 15.59 31.94 13.41
C GLU A 242 14.59 31.24 14.33
N LEU A 243 14.36 29.94 14.11
CA LEU A 243 13.57 29.09 15.00
C LEU A 243 14.32 27.77 15.22
N ALA A 244 14.55 27.42 16.48
CA ALA A 244 15.16 26.15 16.88
C ALA A 244 14.11 25.25 17.53
N VAL A 245 14.08 23.97 17.14
CA VAL A 245 13.10 22.99 17.61
C VAL A 245 13.81 21.66 17.92
N ASP A 246 13.39 21.03 19.03
CA ASP A 246 13.82 19.71 19.47
C ASP A 246 12.72 18.69 19.17
N LEU A 247 13.06 17.65 18.39
CA LEU A 247 12.19 16.52 18.09
C LEU A 247 12.76 15.23 18.71
N LYS A 248 12.01 14.64 19.64
CA LYS A 248 12.36 13.38 20.30
C LYS A 248 11.66 12.18 19.67
N LEU A 249 12.41 11.09 19.50
CA LEU A 249 11.91 9.78 19.09
C LEU A 249 11.67 8.90 20.31
N ASN A 250 10.47 8.35 20.45
CA ASN A 250 10.14 7.46 21.58
C ASN A 250 10.00 6.05 21.04
N VAL A 251 11.14 5.38 20.91
CA VAL A 251 11.16 3.97 20.53
C VAL A 251 10.97 3.17 21.82
N PRO A 252 9.93 2.33 21.92
CA PRO A 252 9.68 1.58 23.13
C PRO A 252 10.74 0.46 23.29
N VAL A 253 11.00 0.06 24.53
CA VAL A 253 12.10 -0.89 24.86
C VAL A 253 11.87 -2.28 24.27
N ASP A 254 10.61 -2.64 24.03
CA ASP A 254 10.16 -3.87 23.41
C ASP A 254 10.13 -3.85 21.87
N ALA A 255 10.58 -2.75 21.25
CA ALA A 255 10.77 -2.71 19.80
C ALA A 255 11.78 -3.79 19.36
N ILE A 256 11.47 -4.46 18.26
CA ILE A 256 12.31 -5.52 17.70
C ILE A 256 13.63 -4.91 17.22
N PRO A 257 14.79 -5.39 17.72
CA PRO A 257 16.08 -4.88 17.31
C PRO A 257 16.27 -4.96 15.79
N ASP A 258 16.84 -3.91 15.22
CA ASP A 258 17.08 -3.69 13.79
C ASP A 258 15.83 -3.46 12.93
N SER A 259 14.62 -3.44 13.51
CA SER A 259 13.39 -3.07 12.80
C SER A 259 13.23 -1.56 12.67
N GLU A 260 14.04 -0.77 13.38
CA GLU A 260 13.95 0.68 13.42
C GLU A 260 14.34 1.31 12.07
N TYR A 261 13.51 2.23 11.63
CA TYR A 261 13.77 3.07 10.47
C TYR A 261 13.25 4.47 10.75
N PHE A 262 14.16 5.43 10.75
CA PHE A 262 13.89 6.83 11.03
C PHE A 262 14.21 7.69 9.82
N GLU A 263 13.32 8.62 9.52
CA GLU A 263 13.45 9.52 8.38
C GLU A 263 13.16 10.95 8.82
N PHE A 264 14.10 11.85 8.51
CA PHE A 264 13.93 13.29 8.65
C PHE A 264 13.61 13.90 7.29
N SER A 265 12.49 14.60 7.20
CA SER A 265 11.94 15.06 5.93
C SER A 265 11.58 16.54 6.01
N VAL A 266 11.95 17.29 4.97
CA VAL A 266 11.72 18.73 4.87
C VAL A 266 11.09 19.07 3.54
N VAL A 267 10.12 19.98 3.59
CA VAL A 267 9.40 20.45 2.40
C VAL A 267 8.98 21.90 2.55
N GLY A 268 9.01 22.67 1.46
CA GLY A 268 8.61 24.09 1.49
C GLY A 268 7.10 24.31 1.45
N ASP A 269 6.37 23.33 0.95
CA ASP A 269 4.94 23.41 0.77
C ASP A 269 4.19 22.31 1.54
N LEU A 270 3.03 22.66 2.09
CA LEU A 270 2.21 21.77 2.89
C LEU A 270 1.76 20.52 2.13
N LEU A 271 1.58 20.61 0.81
CA LEU A 271 1.10 19.50 -0.01
C LEU A 271 2.19 18.57 -0.53
N GLY A 272 3.48 18.85 -0.28
CA GLY A 272 4.56 18.04 -0.84
C GLY A 272 4.49 16.53 -0.50
N PRO A 273 4.28 16.12 0.77
CA PRO A 273 4.11 14.71 1.10
C PRO A 273 2.86 14.10 0.46
N THR A 274 1.75 14.84 0.42
CA THR A 274 0.51 14.42 -0.22
C THR A 274 0.73 14.12 -1.71
N ILE A 275 1.42 15.02 -2.41
CA ILE A 275 1.74 14.87 -3.83
C ILE A 275 2.66 13.68 -4.08
N LYS A 276 3.66 13.45 -3.22
CA LYS A 276 4.57 12.30 -3.35
C LYS A 276 3.83 10.97 -3.19
N ASN A 277 2.83 10.91 -2.29
CA ASN A 277 2.14 9.69 -1.91
C ASN A 277 0.65 9.70 -2.26
N LEU A 278 0.27 10.30 -3.39
CA LEU A 278 -1.13 10.45 -3.85
C LEU A 278 -1.94 9.14 -3.85
N ASP A 279 -1.27 8.01 -4.09
CA ASP A 279 -1.86 6.66 -4.12
C ASP A 279 -1.81 5.90 -2.77
N ASN A 280 -1.27 6.51 -1.72
CA ASN A 280 -1.08 5.85 -0.42
C ASN A 280 -1.15 6.85 0.75
N LEU A 281 -2.14 7.74 0.75
CA LEU A 281 -2.29 8.77 1.78
C LEU A 281 -2.74 8.20 3.12
N VAL A 282 -3.52 7.12 3.10
CA VAL A 282 -3.94 6.36 4.27
C VAL A 282 -3.30 4.96 4.17
N ARG A 283 -3.03 4.31 5.31
CA ARG A 283 -2.40 2.96 5.31
C ARG A 283 -3.41 1.83 5.36
N MET A 284 -4.68 2.16 5.59
CA MET A 284 -5.77 1.20 5.74
C MET A 284 -6.20 0.66 4.37
N PRO A 285 -6.81 -0.53 4.33
CA PRO A 285 -7.35 -1.09 3.10
C PRO A 285 -8.59 -0.32 2.61
N TYR A 286 -8.90 -0.48 1.31
CA TYR A 286 -9.98 0.23 0.61
C TYR A 286 -10.82 -0.72 -0.25
N GLY A 287 -11.83 -1.31 0.37
CA GLY A 287 -12.77 -2.26 -0.20
C GLY A 287 -14.20 -1.73 -0.40
N CYS A 288 -14.58 -0.55 0.10
CA CYS A 288 -15.94 -0.01 -0.05
C CYS A 288 -15.98 1.33 -0.83
N GLY A 289 -17.18 1.79 -1.21
CA GLY A 289 -17.38 3.04 -1.96
C GLY A 289 -16.85 4.27 -1.23
N GLU A 290 -17.13 4.41 0.06
CA GLU A 290 -16.56 5.50 0.85
C GLU A 290 -15.02 5.49 0.83
N GLN A 291 -14.42 4.31 0.95
CA GLN A 291 -12.97 4.15 0.96
C GLN A 291 -12.33 4.42 -0.40
N ASN A 292 -13.08 4.26 -1.50
CA ASN A 292 -12.61 4.66 -2.82
C ASN A 292 -12.42 6.18 -2.90
N MET A 293 -13.21 6.97 -2.15
CA MET A 293 -13.16 8.43 -2.16
C MET A 293 -11.84 9.00 -1.63
N VAL A 294 -11.13 8.31 -0.73
CA VAL A 294 -9.80 8.76 -0.26
C VAL A 294 -8.73 8.72 -1.34
N ASN A 295 -8.92 7.90 -2.38
CA ASN A 295 -8.05 7.86 -3.56
C ASN A 295 -8.58 8.76 -4.68
N PHE A 296 -9.79 9.31 -4.53
CA PHE A 296 -10.42 10.17 -5.52
C PHE A 296 -10.23 11.65 -5.16
N VAL A 297 -10.72 12.09 -3.99
CA VAL A 297 -10.77 13.51 -3.61
C VAL A 297 -9.41 14.18 -3.52
N PRO A 298 -8.35 13.55 -2.97
CA PRO A 298 -7.03 14.19 -2.93
C PRO A 298 -6.45 14.53 -4.31
N ASN A 299 -6.81 13.78 -5.36
CA ASN A 299 -6.43 14.13 -6.73
C ASN A 299 -7.11 15.43 -7.18
N ILE A 300 -8.38 15.64 -6.82
CA ILE A 300 -9.11 16.90 -7.08
C ILE A 300 -8.40 18.06 -6.37
N LEU A 301 -8.06 17.87 -5.09
CA LEU A 301 -7.42 18.91 -4.27
C LEU A 301 -6.04 19.30 -4.82
N VAL A 302 -5.23 18.33 -5.25
CA VAL A 302 -3.94 18.59 -5.89
C VAL A 302 -4.11 19.34 -7.21
N LEU A 303 -5.07 18.95 -8.05
CA LEU A 303 -5.34 19.65 -9.31
C LEU A 303 -5.80 21.09 -9.09
N LYS A 304 -6.73 21.30 -8.14
CA LYS A 304 -7.19 22.63 -7.73
C LYS A 304 -6.06 23.49 -7.20
N TYR A 305 -5.21 22.93 -6.35
CA TYR A 305 -4.04 23.64 -5.83
C TYR A 305 -3.08 24.06 -6.94
N LEU A 306 -2.74 23.16 -7.88
CA LEU A 306 -1.82 23.48 -8.98
C LEU A 306 -2.41 24.54 -9.92
N GLU A 307 -3.72 24.50 -10.14
CA GLU A 307 -4.45 25.50 -10.92
C GLU A 307 -4.41 26.88 -10.26
N VAL A 308 -4.80 26.99 -8.98
CA VAL A 308 -4.85 28.27 -8.25
C VAL A 308 -3.44 28.86 -8.07
N THR A 309 -2.45 28.03 -7.74
CA THR A 309 -1.06 28.49 -7.57
C THR A 309 -0.29 28.65 -8.88
N ASN A 310 -0.92 28.37 -10.03
CA ASN A 310 -0.33 28.43 -11.36
C ASN A 310 0.98 27.61 -11.51
N LYS A 311 1.10 26.50 -10.76
CA LYS A 311 2.28 25.63 -10.76
C LYS A 311 2.20 24.60 -11.88
N LYS A 312 3.09 24.70 -12.88
CA LYS A 312 3.12 23.83 -14.06
C LYS A 312 3.79 22.48 -13.75
N LYS A 313 3.01 21.42 -13.55
CA LYS A 313 3.47 20.03 -13.36
C LYS A 313 2.67 19.06 -14.24
N PRO A 314 2.93 19.02 -15.57
CA PRO A 314 2.08 18.28 -16.51
C PRO A 314 1.99 16.78 -16.22
N SER A 315 3.09 16.12 -15.85
CA SER A 315 3.08 14.69 -15.51
C SER A 315 2.25 14.37 -14.27
N LEU A 316 2.23 15.27 -13.29
CA LEU A 316 1.40 15.13 -12.08
C LEU A 316 -0.08 15.33 -12.41
N VAL A 317 -0.40 16.32 -13.25
CA VAL A 317 -1.77 16.56 -13.73
C VAL A 317 -2.31 15.34 -14.46
N GLU A 318 -1.53 14.76 -15.37
CA GLU A 318 -1.91 13.55 -16.11
C GLU A 318 -2.13 12.35 -15.16
N LYS A 319 -1.21 12.12 -14.21
CA LYS A 319 -1.35 11.06 -13.20
C LYS A 319 -2.63 11.25 -12.37
N ALA A 320 -2.89 12.47 -11.89
CA ALA A 320 -4.04 12.78 -11.06
C ALA A 320 -5.37 12.63 -11.83
N LYS A 321 -5.44 13.10 -13.08
CA LYS A 321 -6.62 12.90 -13.93
C LYS A 321 -6.91 11.43 -14.20
N LYS A 322 -5.89 10.63 -14.48
CA LYS A 322 -6.04 9.18 -14.65
C LYS A 322 -6.59 8.51 -13.39
N PHE A 323 -6.13 8.92 -12.20
CA PHE A 323 -6.68 8.42 -10.94
C PHE A 323 -8.12 8.88 -10.70
N LEU A 324 -8.50 10.10 -11.11
CA LEU A 324 -9.90 10.53 -11.10
C LEU A 324 -10.76 9.66 -12.01
N GLU A 325 -10.33 9.37 -13.24
CA GLU A 325 -11.10 8.51 -14.15
C GLU A 325 -11.33 7.11 -13.56
N ILE A 326 -10.27 6.50 -13.01
CA ILE A 326 -10.36 5.18 -12.36
C ILE A 326 -11.28 5.24 -11.13
N GLY A 327 -11.10 6.25 -10.28
CA GLY A 327 -11.90 6.42 -9.07
C GLY A 327 -13.38 6.66 -9.39
N TYR A 328 -13.69 7.46 -10.42
CA TYR A 328 -15.05 7.68 -10.89
C TYR A 328 -15.71 6.39 -11.40
N GLN A 329 -15.03 5.64 -12.27
CA GLN A 329 -15.56 4.38 -12.79
C GLN A 329 -15.77 3.34 -11.68
N ARG A 330 -14.86 3.28 -10.71
CA ARG A 330 -15.01 2.40 -9.55
C ARG A 330 -16.17 2.84 -8.67
N GLU A 331 -16.36 4.13 -8.45
CA GLU A 331 -17.45 4.65 -7.62
C GLU A 331 -18.83 4.35 -8.23
N LEU A 332 -18.95 4.40 -9.56
CA LEU A 332 -20.18 4.01 -10.25
C LEU A 332 -20.62 2.56 -9.99
N THR A 333 -19.71 1.66 -9.60
CA THR A 333 -20.06 0.28 -9.24
C THR A 333 -20.87 0.18 -7.94
N TYR A 334 -20.83 1.22 -7.11
CA TYR A 334 -21.56 1.31 -5.85
C TYR A 334 -22.90 2.06 -5.96
N LYS A 335 -23.29 2.42 -7.18
CA LYS A 335 -24.54 3.15 -7.48
C LYS A 335 -25.75 2.20 -7.53
N HIS A 336 -26.86 2.66 -6.96
CA HIS A 336 -28.18 2.04 -7.03
C HIS A 336 -29.01 2.55 -8.20
N ASP A 337 -30.10 1.83 -8.51
CA ASP A 337 -30.97 2.16 -9.65
C ASP A 337 -31.76 3.47 -9.45
N ASP A 338 -31.96 3.90 -8.20
CA ASP A 338 -32.61 5.16 -7.83
C ASP A 338 -31.66 6.38 -7.83
N GLY A 339 -30.38 6.17 -8.16
CA GLY A 339 -29.36 7.22 -8.20
C GLY A 339 -28.56 7.39 -6.91
N SER A 340 -28.90 6.66 -5.84
CA SER A 340 -28.16 6.69 -4.57
C SER A 340 -26.90 5.82 -4.58
N TYR A 341 -26.05 5.98 -3.58
CA TYR A 341 -24.80 5.23 -3.39
C TYR A 341 -24.77 4.58 -2.01
N SER A 342 -24.22 3.35 -1.91
CA SER A 342 -23.94 2.68 -0.62
C SER A 342 -22.51 2.15 -0.58
N ALA A 343 -22.01 1.79 0.59
CA ALA A 343 -20.61 1.35 0.72
C ALA A 343 -20.32 0.06 -0.06
N PHE A 344 -21.28 -0.86 -0.16
CA PHE A 344 -21.13 -2.12 -0.90
C PHE A 344 -22.07 -2.23 -2.12
N GLY A 345 -22.58 -1.09 -2.61
CA GLY A 345 -23.46 -1.04 -3.77
C GLY A 345 -24.72 -1.88 -3.59
N LYS A 346 -25.12 -2.62 -4.62
CA LYS A 346 -26.35 -3.44 -4.63
C LYS A 346 -26.35 -4.61 -3.63
N SER A 347 -25.21 -4.89 -2.99
CA SER A 347 -25.16 -5.83 -1.85
C SER A 347 -25.82 -5.26 -0.59
N ASP A 348 -25.93 -3.93 -0.49
CA ASP A 348 -26.74 -3.28 0.54
C ASP A 348 -28.18 -3.10 0.05
N PRO A 349 -29.19 -3.20 0.95
CA PRO A 349 -30.59 -3.13 0.56
C PRO A 349 -31.04 -1.73 0.11
N ALA A 350 -30.34 -0.67 0.52
CA ALA A 350 -30.65 0.72 0.21
C ALA A 350 -29.38 1.57 0.15
N GLY A 351 -29.44 2.66 -0.62
CA GLY A 351 -28.40 3.68 -0.65
C GLY A 351 -28.36 4.54 0.61
N SER A 352 -27.16 5.04 0.93
CA SER A 352 -26.93 5.97 2.03
C SER A 352 -27.10 7.42 1.59
N THR A 353 -27.82 8.20 2.41
CA THR A 353 -28.02 9.65 2.18
C THR A 353 -26.69 10.37 2.30
N TRP A 354 -25.93 10.10 3.36
CA TRP A 354 -24.62 10.70 3.59
C TRP A 354 -23.62 10.38 2.47
N LEU A 355 -23.47 9.10 2.08
CA LEU A 355 -22.51 8.71 1.05
C LEU A 355 -22.90 9.31 -0.30
N THR A 356 -24.19 9.30 -0.63
CA THR A 356 -24.68 9.94 -1.87
C THR A 356 -24.31 11.43 -1.90
N ALA A 357 -24.54 12.17 -0.81
CA ALA A 357 -24.14 13.58 -0.72
C ALA A 357 -22.61 13.76 -0.88
N TYR A 358 -21.81 12.88 -0.27
CA TYR A 358 -20.36 12.94 -0.36
C TYR A 358 -19.84 12.68 -1.78
N VAL A 359 -20.42 11.70 -2.48
CA VAL A 359 -20.10 11.40 -3.88
C VAL A 359 -20.52 12.55 -4.78
N MET A 360 -21.72 13.12 -4.61
CA MET A 360 -22.20 14.24 -5.44
C MET A 360 -21.32 15.49 -5.29
N ARG A 361 -20.89 15.81 -4.07
CA ARG A 361 -19.89 16.88 -3.81
C ARG A 361 -18.62 16.66 -4.61
N SER A 362 -18.04 15.47 -4.43
CA SER A 362 -16.75 15.12 -5.01
C SER A 362 -16.80 15.04 -6.53
N PHE A 363 -17.87 14.47 -7.11
CA PHE A 363 -18.07 14.39 -8.55
C PHE A 363 -18.24 15.78 -9.17
N HIS A 364 -18.98 16.68 -8.50
CA HIS A 364 -19.12 18.04 -8.97
C HIS A 364 -17.75 18.74 -9.01
N GLN A 365 -16.97 18.66 -7.94
CA GLN A 365 -15.62 19.25 -7.90
C GLN A 365 -14.69 18.61 -8.96
N ALA A 366 -14.83 17.31 -9.22
CA ALA A 366 -14.05 16.60 -10.24
C ALA A 366 -14.43 16.99 -11.68
N SER A 367 -15.66 17.46 -11.92
CA SER A 367 -16.16 17.81 -13.26
C SER A 367 -15.33 18.88 -13.97
N ARG A 368 -14.59 19.71 -13.22
CA ARG A 368 -13.63 20.69 -13.74
C ARG A 368 -12.39 20.04 -14.38
N TYR A 369 -12.06 18.81 -14.00
CA TYR A 369 -10.80 18.15 -14.37
C TYR A 369 -10.96 16.87 -15.18
N THR A 370 -12.10 16.18 -15.05
CA THR A 370 -12.45 14.95 -15.75
C THR A 370 -13.93 14.97 -16.19
N ASP A 371 -14.27 14.19 -17.20
CA ASP A 371 -15.63 14.12 -17.75
C ASP A 371 -16.54 13.32 -16.81
N ILE A 372 -17.46 14.02 -16.15
CA ILE A 372 -18.48 13.44 -15.27
C ILE A 372 -19.83 13.60 -15.95
N ASP A 373 -20.61 12.51 -16.07
CA ASP A 373 -21.95 12.56 -16.68
C ASP A 373 -22.90 13.43 -15.81
N PRO A 374 -23.44 14.55 -16.34
CA PRO A 374 -24.38 15.41 -15.60
C PRO A 374 -25.66 14.68 -15.15
N LYS A 375 -26.04 13.59 -15.83
CA LYS A 375 -27.18 12.76 -15.42
C LYS A 375 -26.89 12.01 -14.12
N VAL A 376 -25.64 11.65 -13.86
CA VAL A 376 -25.25 11.01 -12.61
C VAL A 376 -25.38 12.00 -11.45
N LEU A 377 -24.89 13.24 -11.64
CA LEU A 377 -25.01 14.31 -10.65
C LEU A 377 -26.48 14.66 -10.36
N SER A 378 -27.27 14.88 -11.41
CA SER A 378 -28.69 15.21 -11.23
C SER A 378 -29.47 14.07 -10.58
N ALA A 379 -29.24 12.80 -10.94
CA ALA A 379 -29.91 11.66 -10.32
C ALA A 379 -29.62 11.54 -8.81
N GLY A 380 -28.36 11.71 -8.39
CA GLY A 380 -28.02 11.64 -6.96
C GLY A 380 -28.60 12.83 -6.17
N LEU A 381 -28.59 14.04 -6.73
CA LEU A 381 -29.21 15.20 -6.09
C LEU A 381 -30.75 15.12 -6.06
N ASP A 382 -31.37 14.57 -7.11
CA ASP A 382 -32.82 14.31 -7.17
C ASP A 382 -33.23 13.28 -6.11
N PHE A 383 -32.42 12.24 -5.90
CA PHE A 383 -32.61 11.31 -4.80
C PHE A 383 -32.59 12.04 -3.45
N LEU A 384 -31.53 12.83 -3.16
CA LEU A 384 -31.43 13.56 -1.89
C LEU A 384 -32.63 14.49 -1.67
N ALA A 385 -33.00 15.27 -2.69
CA ALA A 385 -34.14 16.19 -2.61
C ALA A 385 -35.47 15.46 -2.36
N ALA A 386 -35.67 14.30 -3.00
CA ALA A 386 -36.88 13.50 -2.83
C ALA A 386 -37.03 12.86 -1.44
N LYS A 387 -35.94 12.76 -0.67
CA LYS A 387 -35.95 12.17 0.68
C LYS A 387 -36.04 13.21 1.81
N GLN A 388 -36.01 14.50 1.50
CA GLN A 388 -36.17 15.56 2.50
C GLN A 388 -37.54 15.48 3.18
N LYS A 389 -37.59 15.57 4.51
CA LYS A 389 -38.84 15.68 5.26
C LYS A 389 -39.44 17.09 5.12
N GLU A 390 -40.72 17.23 5.48
CA GLU A 390 -41.38 18.54 5.50
C GLU A 390 -40.71 19.56 6.43
N SER A 391 -40.08 19.08 7.52
CA SER A 391 -39.29 19.90 8.45
C SER A 391 -38.00 20.48 7.85
N GLY A 392 -37.59 20.04 6.66
CA GLY A 392 -36.31 20.42 6.02
C GLY A 392 -35.15 19.48 6.34
N GLN A 393 -35.32 18.57 7.30
CA GLN A 393 -34.34 17.55 7.68
C GLN A 393 -34.12 16.51 6.56
N PHE A 394 -32.88 16.06 6.39
CA PHE A 394 -32.56 14.87 5.59
C PHE A 394 -32.34 13.66 6.50
N PRO A 395 -33.17 12.60 6.44
CA PRO A 395 -32.94 11.37 7.17
C PRO A 395 -31.90 10.46 6.49
N GLU A 396 -31.17 9.68 7.29
CA GLU A 396 -30.37 8.58 6.77
C GLU A 396 -31.27 7.38 6.45
N LEU A 397 -31.14 6.82 5.24
CA LEU A 397 -31.90 5.65 4.80
C LEU A 397 -31.05 4.38 4.65
N GLY A 398 -29.74 4.54 4.44
CA GLY A 398 -28.80 3.44 4.32
C GLY A 398 -28.11 3.14 5.64
N LYS A 399 -27.16 2.20 5.60
CA LYS A 399 -26.30 1.94 6.75
C LYS A 399 -25.11 2.89 6.72
N LEU A 400 -25.04 3.75 7.74
CA LEU A 400 -23.87 4.57 8.04
C LEU A 400 -22.97 3.78 8.99
N PHE A 401 -21.73 3.59 8.57
CA PHE A 401 -20.74 2.84 9.35
C PHE A 401 -20.07 3.70 10.42
N ASP A 402 -20.13 5.02 10.31
CA ASP A 402 -19.65 5.94 11.34
C ASP A 402 -20.82 6.55 12.12
N SER A 403 -20.87 6.24 13.41
CA SER A 403 -21.87 6.76 14.35
C SER A 403 -21.80 8.28 14.52
N ALA A 404 -20.67 8.94 14.23
CA ALA A 404 -20.55 10.40 14.30
C ALA A 404 -21.46 11.12 13.27
N HIS A 405 -21.78 10.46 12.17
CA HIS A 405 -22.61 11.01 11.10
C HIS A 405 -24.12 10.83 11.32
N GLN A 406 -24.55 10.15 12.39
CA GLN A 406 -25.97 9.88 12.66
C GLN A 406 -26.73 11.06 13.27
N ASN A 407 -26.04 12.18 13.55
CA ASN A 407 -26.67 13.39 14.06
C ASN A 407 -27.51 14.09 12.97
N GLU A 408 -28.79 14.37 13.25
CA GLU A 408 -29.73 14.96 12.29
C GLU A 408 -29.29 16.35 11.79
N LEU A 409 -28.75 17.19 12.67
CA LEU A 409 -28.21 18.52 12.33
C LEU A 409 -26.95 18.37 11.47
N GLY A 410 -26.04 17.47 11.86
CA GLY A 410 -24.79 17.22 11.14
C GLY A 410 -25.05 16.69 9.73
N LEU A 411 -25.90 15.69 9.59
CA LEU A 411 -26.27 15.09 8.30
C LEU A 411 -26.97 16.11 7.39
N THR A 412 -27.95 16.85 7.90
CA THR A 412 -28.65 17.87 7.12
C THR A 412 -27.68 18.96 6.65
N SER A 413 -26.78 19.41 7.53
CA SER A 413 -25.75 20.40 7.18
C SER A 413 -24.80 19.85 6.11
N PHE A 414 -24.39 18.59 6.22
CA PHE A 414 -23.50 17.95 5.25
C PHE A 414 -24.16 17.80 3.88
N VAL A 415 -25.43 17.40 3.83
CA VAL A 415 -26.22 17.31 2.59
C VAL A 415 -26.36 18.69 1.94
N LEU A 416 -26.56 19.76 2.73
CA LEU A 416 -26.59 21.12 2.20
C LEU A 416 -25.27 21.52 1.51
N LEU A 417 -24.12 21.08 2.02
CA LEU A 417 -22.83 21.31 1.34
C LEU A 417 -22.84 20.73 -0.09
N ALA A 418 -23.51 19.59 -0.31
CA ALA A 418 -23.66 19.02 -1.65
C ALA A 418 -24.45 19.93 -2.59
N PHE A 419 -25.51 20.56 -2.10
CA PHE A 419 -26.28 21.50 -2.91
C PHE A 419 -25.54 22.83 -3.12
N PHE A 420 -24.88 23.38 -2.10
CA PHE A 420 -24.15 24.64 -2.20
C PHE A 420 -22.94 24.56 -3.12
N GLU A 421 -22.22 23.44 -3.11
CA GLU A 421 -21.07 23.23 -3.99
C GLU A 421 -21.50 23.03 -5.45
N ASN A 422 -22.72 22.56 -5.73
CA ASN A 422 -23.27 22.40 -7.09
C ASN A 422 -23.97 23.69 -7.57
N GLU A 423 -23.19 24.78 -7.73
CA GLU A 423 -23.71 26.13 -7.97
C GLU A 423 -24.68 26.22 -9.16
N GLU A 424 -24.43 25.50 -10.26
CA GLU A 424 -25.28 25.58 -11.45
C GLU A 424 -26.66 24.94 -11.25
N LEU A 425 -26.80 24.03 -10.28
CA LEU A 425 -28.04 23.32 -9.98
C LEU A 425 -28.83 23.92 -8.81
N ILE A 426 -28.27 24.92 -8.11
CA ILE A 426 -28.97 25.65 -7.03
C ILE A 426 -30.37 26.14 -7.46
N PRO A 427 -30.58 26.74 -8.65
CA PRO A 427 -31.91 27.21 -9.05
C PRO A 427 -32.97 26.10 -9.11
N LYS A 428 -32.57 24.86 -9.44
CA LYS A 428 -33.48 23.69 -9.48
C LYS A 428 -33.91 23.27 -8.08
N TYR A 429 -33.01 23.33 -7.10
CA TYR A 429 -33.23 22.84 -5.73
C TYR A 429 -33.46 23.95 -4.70
N ARG A 430 -33.77 25.18 -5.14
CA ARG A 430 -33.91 26.36 -4.25
C ARG A 430 -34.81 26.09 -3.04
N GLN A 431 -35.98 25.53 -3.26
CA GLN A 431 -36.94 25.24 -2.18
C GLN A 431 -36.39 24.21 -1.18
N THR A 432 -35.70 23.18 -1.67
CA THR A 432 -35.04 22.14 -0.85
C THR A 432 -33.95 22.76 0.02
N ILE A 433 -33.11 23.62 -0.57
CA ILE A 433 -32.02 24.33 0.12
C ILE A 433 -32.58 25.25 1.21
N GLU A 434 -33.56 26.10 0.88
CA GLU A 434 -34.16 27.05 1.82
C GLU A 434 -34.75 26.34 3.05
N LYS A 435 -35.49 25.25 2.85
CA LYS A 435 -36.02 24.43 3.95
C LYS A 435 -34.92 23.85 4.83
N GLY A 436 -33.85 23.32 4.22
CA GLY A 436 -32.74 22.75 4.97
C GLY A 436 -31.98 23.81 5.77
N VAL A 437 -31.75 25.00 5.20
CA VAL A 437 -31.08 26.11 5.90
C VAL A 437 -31.88 26.58 7.11
N VAL A 438 -33.20 26.69 6.98
CA VAL A 438 -34.08 27.04 8.11
C VAL A 438 -33.97 26.00 9.22
N PHE A 439 -34.06 24.70 8.89
CA PHE A 439 -33.88 23.63 9.86
C PHE A 439 -32.52 23.71 10.58
N VAL A 440 -31.43 23.88 9.82
CA VAL A 440 -30.07 23.96 10.40
C VAL A 440 -29.93 25.18 11.32
N ALA A 441 -30.49 26.33 10.94
CA ALA A 441 -30.46 27.52 11.79
C ALA A 441 -31.22 27.30 13.11
N GLU A 442 -32.42 26.71 13.06
CA GLU A 442 -33.25 26.44 14.25
C GLU A 442 -32.65 25.37 15.18
N GLU A 443 -32.09 24.30 14.63
CA GLU A 443 -31.53 23.19 15.40
C GLU A 443 -30.10 23.47 15.90
N SER A 444 -29.35 24.37 15.24
CA SER A 444 -28.00 24.75 15.69
C SER A 444 -27.98 25.38 17.10
N ASP A 445 -29.06 26.03 17.51
CA ASP A 445 -29.18 26.58 18.87
C ASP A 445 -29.40 25.49 19.94
N LYS A 446 -30.06 24.40 19.56
CA LYS A 446 -30.49 23.34 20.47
C LYS A 446 -29.45 22.24 20.62
N SER A 447 -28.52 22.13 19.67
CA SER A 447 -27.46 21.11 19.68
C SER A 447 -26.21 21.58 20.41
N ASP A 448 -25.65 20.72 21.24
CA ASP A 448 -24.35 20.90 21.89
C ASP A 448 -23.26 19.99 21.30
N ASP A 449 -23.57 19.24 20.23
CA ASP A 449 -22.61 18.35 19.57
C ASP A 449 -21.61 19.17 18.73
N PRO A 450 -20.31 19.23 19.12
CA PRO A 450 -19.31 20.02 18.41
C PRO A 450 -19.14 19.58 16.95
N TYR A 451 -19.38 18.30 16.66
CA TYR A 451 -19.28 17.75 15.31
C TYR A 451 -20.38 18.30 14.39
N ALA A 452 -21.63 18.18 14.82
CA ALA A 452 -22.77 18.72 14.08
C ALA A 452 -22.68 20.24 13.92
N LEU A 453 -22.27 20.96 14.97
CA LEU A 453 -22.11 22.41 14.95
C LEU A 453 -21.02 22.87 13.98
N ALA A 454 -19.90 22.13 13.87
CA ALA A 454 -18.81 22.48 12.96
C ALA A 454 -19.26 22.44 11.48
N ILE A 455 -19.99 21.40 11.08
CA ILE A 455 -20.54 21.29 9.71
C ILE A 455 -21.64 22.34 9.50
N ALA A 456 -22.51 22.55 10.49
CA ALA A 456 -23.56 23.58 10.44
C ALA A 456 -22.98 24.98 10.27
N ALA A 457 -21.89 25.32 10.96
CA ALA A 457 -21.20 26.60 10.80
C ALA A 457 -20.75 26.82 9.36
N LEU A 458 -20.13 25.81 8.73
CA LEU A 458 -19.71 25.89 7.33
C LEU A 458 -20.92 26.03 6.38
N ALA A 459 -21.97 25.23 6.58
CA ALA A 459 -23.17 25.28 5.75
C ALA A 459 -23.88 26.66 5.84
N LEU A 460 -24.00 27.21 7.05
CA LEU A 460 -24.59 28.53 7.28
C LEU A 460 -23.71 29.67 6.72
N GLN A 461 -22.38 29.51 6.77
CA GLN A 461 -21.44 30.45 6.16
C GLN A 461 -21.60 30.50 4.64
N LEU A 462 -21.71 29.34 3.98
CA LEU A 462 -21.99 29.27 2.54
C LEU A 462 -23.37 29.83 2.19
N ALA A 463 -24.36 29.63 3.06
CA ALA A 463 -25.69 30.24 2.94
C ALA A 463 -25.71 31.76 3.19
N LYS A 464 -24.60 32.35 3.67
CA LYS A 464 -24.50 33.75 4.14
C LYS A 464 -25.56 34.10 5.18
N HIS A 465 -25.92 33.13 6.02
CA HIS A 465 -26.96 33.30 7.02
C HIS A 465 -26.37 33.91 8.32
N PRO A 466 -27.02 34.91 8.95
CA PRO A 466 -26.45 35.63 10.10
C PRO A 466 -26.20 34.74 11.34
N TYR A 467 -26.84 33.57 11.42
CA TYR A 467 -26.57 32.61 12.48
C TYR A 467 -25.18 31.96 12.42
N ALA A 468 -24.48 32.02 11.27
CA ALA A 468 -23.14 31.46 11.15
C ALA A 468 -22.20 32.03 12.23
N ASP A 469 -22.25 33.34 12.46
CA ASP A 469 -21.44 34.01 13.49
C ASP A 469 -21.79 33.56 14.91
N LYS A 470 -23.07 33.29 15.18
CA LYS A 470 -23.54 32.79 16.48
C LYS A 470 -23.00 31.38 16.74
N VAL A 471 -23.08 30.50 15.75
CA VAL A 471 -22.55 29.13 15.85
C VAL A 471 -21.02 29.15 15.99
N LEU A 472 -20.32 29.99 15.22
CA LEU A 472 -18.87 30.14 15.34
C LEU A 472 -18.45 30.67 16.72
N ALA A 473 -19.20 31.61 17.31
CA ALA A 473 -18.94 32.07 18.67
C ALA A 473 -19.18 30.97 19.72
N LYS A 474 -20.20 30.13 19.54
CA LYS A 474 -20.44 28.95 20.38
C LYS A 474 -19.27 27.97 20.29
N LEU A 475 -18.82 27.65 19.07
CA LEU A 475 -17.65 26.81 18.84
C LEU A 475 -16.38 27.42 19.44
N GLU A 476 -16.18 28.73 19.33
CA GLU A 476 -15.02 29.40 19.94
C GLU A 476 -14.96 29.22 21.47
N SER A 477 -16.12 29.20 22.14
CA SER A 477 -16.20 29.04 23.60
C SER A 477 -15.74 27.66 24.09
N ILE A 478 -15.81 26.63 23.25
CA ILE A 478 -15.39 25.26 23.55
C ILE A 478 -14.02 24.90 22.91
N ALA A 479 -13.30 25.89 22.37
CA ALA A 479 -12.01 25.66 21.73
C ALA A 479 -10.94 25.25 22.76
N LYS A 480 -10.25 24.13 22.49
CA LYS A 480 -9.10 23.69 23.28
C LYS A 480 -7.84 24.42 22.80
N ARG A 481 -7.03 24.90 23.75
CA ARG A 481 -5.80 25.66 23.48
C ARG A 481 -4.65 25.07 24.28
N SER A 482 -3.52 24.84 23.61
CA SER A 482 -2.29 24.37 24.27
C SER A 482 -1.07 24.88 23.50
N TYR A 483 -0.19 25.61 24.18
CA TYR A 483 0.95 26.28 23.57
C TYR A 483 0.53 27.12 22.35
N ASP A 484 1.03 26.79 21.15
CA ASP A 484 0.72 27.41 19.86
C ASP A 484 -0.31 26.61 19.03
N HIS A 485 -1.10 25.75 19.68
CA HIS A 485 -2.12 24.91 19.06
C HIS A 485 -3.53 25.30 19.50
N LYS A 486 -4.49 25.21 18.58
CA LYS A 486 -5.92 25.39 18.82
C LYS A 486 -6.72 24.32 18.06
N TRP A 487 -7.63 23.62 18.75
CA TRP A 487 -8.41 22.54 18.16
C TRP A 487 -9.73 22.32 18.89
N TRP A 488 -10.57 21.45 18.34
CA TRP A 488 -11.86 21.05 18.90
C TRP A 488 -11.95 19.52 19.01
N SER A 489 -12.77 19.05 19.92
CA SER A 489 -12.92 17.62 20.19
C SER A 489 -14.35 17.29 20.59
N LYS A 490 -14.79 16.06 20.28
CA LYS A 490 -16.17 15.59 20.56
C LYS A 490 -16.42 15.34 22.05
N THR A 491 -15.40 14.98 22.81
CA THR A 491 -15.52 14.66 24.24
C THR A 491 -14.78 15.67 25.11
N ASP A 492 -15.46 16.15 26.15
CA ASP A 492 -14.83 16.88 27.26
C ASP A 492 -14.02 15.90 28.10
N THR A 493 -12.77 15.72 27.72
CA THR A 493 -11.74 15.28 28.67
C THR A 493 -11.36 16.46 29.57
N ASP A 494 -12.35 17.01 30.26
CA ASP A 494 -12.11 17.94 31.37
C ASP A 494 -11.53 17.12 32.52
N GLY A 495 -10.30 17.44 32.93
CA GLY A 495 -9.76 16.97 34.21
C GLY A 495 -8.77 15.81 34.20
N ALA A 496 -8.39 15.24 33.04
CA ALA A 496 -7.10 14.54 33.00
C ALA A 496 -6.01 15.61 32.97
N THR A 497 -5.46 15.97 34.14
CA THR A 497 -4.13 16.61 34.22
C THR A 497 -3.27 15.95 33.16
N VAL A 498 -2.86 16.67 32.11
CA VAL A 498 -1.87 16.19 31.14
C VAL A 498 -0.69 15.75 32.00
N PRO A 499 -0.46 14.45 32.24
CA PRO A 499 0.58 14.06 33.15
C PRO A 499 1.86 14.42 32.43
N SER A 500 2.58 15.36 33.04
CA SER A 500 3.99 15.66 32.82
C SER A 500 4.68 14.59 31.98
N ARG A 501 5.04 14.95 30.74
CA ARG A 501 5.97 14.21 29.86
C ARG A 501 5.62 12.76 29.45
N THR A 502 4.45 12.21 29.75
CA THR A 502 4.19 10.78 29.45
C THR A 502 2.69 10.47 29.21
N LEU A 503 2.21 10.69 27.97
CA LEU A 503 1.37 9.75 27.19
C LEU A 503 1.04 10.37 25.83
N TYR A 504 1.44 9.70 24.75
CA TYR A 504 1.22 10.08 23.37
C TYR A 504 -0.19 9.65 22.93
N LEU A 505 -1.22 10.44 23.21
CA LEU A 505 -2.54 10.21 22.59
C LEU A 505 -2.47 10.67 21.14
N ARG A 506 -2.75 9.77 20.19
CA ARG A 506 -3.17 10.17 18.85
C ARG A 506 -4.57 10.76 19.01
N PRO A 507 -4.85 12.00 18.58
CA PRO A 507 -6.22 12.49 18.65
C PRO A 507 -7.11 11.66 17.74
N ARG A 508 -8.36 11.48 18.18
CA ARG A 508 -9.39 10.72 17.46
C ARG A 508 -9.59 11.34 16.08
N SER A 509 -9.89 10.51 15.07
CA SER A 509 -10.13 10.97 13.70
C SER A 509 -11.16 12.10 13.62
N ASN A 510 -12.19 12.02 14.47
CA ASN A 510 -13.23 13.05 14.62
C ASN A 510 -12.68 14.44 15.00
N ASP A 511 -11.66 14.54 15.85
CA ASP A 511 -11.11 15.83 16.27
C ASP A 511 -10.48 16.57 15.07
N VAL A 512 -9.89 15.82 14.13
CA VAL A 512 -9.32 16.37 12.89
C VAL A 512 -10.41 16.88 11.97
N GLU A 513 -11.51 16.15 11.81
CA GLU A 513 -12.65 16.61 11.01
C GLU A 513 -13.29 17.87 11.58
N ILE A 514 -13.65 17.87 12.87
CA ILE A 514 -14.29 19.02 13.54
C ILE A 514 -13.44 20.26 13.34
N THR A 515 -12.15 20.14 13.66
CA THR A 515 -11.20 21.25 13.57
C THR A 515 -11.02 21.73 12.12
N SER A 516 -11.08 20.82 11.15
CA SER A 516 -10.93 21.15 9.72
C SER A 516 -12.19 21.82 9.14
N TYR A 517 -13.40 21.40 9.53
CA TYR A 517 -14.64 22.10 9.15
C TYR A 517 -14.68 23.53 9.71
N ILE A 518 -14.29 23.70 10.97
CA ILE A 518 -14.19 25.02 11.61
C ILE A 518 -13.17 25.90 10.89
N LEU A 519 -12.00 25.36 10.56
CA LEU A 519 -10.99 26.06 9.77
C LEU A 519 -11.54 26.52 8.41
N LEU A 520 -12.26 25.65 7.69
CA LEU A 520 -12.88 26.00 6.40
C LEU A 520 -13.91 27.13 6.53
N ALA A 521 -14.64 27.20 7.64
CA ALA A 521 -15.58 28.28 7.93
C ALA A 521 -14.88 29.59 8.33
N LEU A 522 -13.74 29.51 9.03
CA LEU A 522 -13.01 30.69 9.50
C LEU A 522 -12.08 31.32 8.45
N ILE A 523 -11.52 30.53 7.53
CA ILE A 523 -10.42 30.97 6.67
C ILE A 523 -10.77 32.09 5.69
N GLU A 524 -12.05 32.26 5.36
CA GLU A 524 -12.52 33.38 4.51
C GLU A 524 -12.82 34.65 5.31
N LYS A 525 -12.94 34.56 6.63
CA LYS A 525 -13.35 35.65 7.52
C LYS A 525 -12.17 36.20 8.32
N GLU A 526 -11.30 35.32 8.79
CA GLU A 526 -10.19 35.63 9.69
C GLU A 526 -8.88 35.82 8.95
N SER A 527 -7.91 36.51 9.57
CA SER A 527 -6.57 36.63 9.00
C SER A 527 -5.83 35.30 9.05
N ALA A 528 -4.84 35.13 8.16
CA ALA A 528 -3.99 33.94 8.13
C ALA A 528 -3.34 33.66 9.50
N GLU A 529 -2.94 34.71 10.23
CA GLU A 529 -2.31 34.63 11.54
C GLU A 529 -3.26 34.10 12.62
N ALA A 530 -4.54 34.45 12.56
CA ALA A 530 -5.55 34.00 13.53
C ALA A 530 -5.81 32.49 13.43
N VAL A 531 -5.71 31.92 12.22
CA VAL A 531 -5.91 30.49 11.98
C VAL A 531 -4.63 29.65 12.07
N LEU A 532 -3.44 30.27 12.18
CA LEU A 532 -2.16 29.55 12.29
C LEU A 532 -2.11 28.49 13.39
N PRO A 533 -2.63 28.73 14.62
CA PRO A 533 -2.64 27.70 15.67
C PRO A 533 -3.44 26.44 15.30
N ILE A 534 -4.46 26.59 14.46
CA ILE A 534 -5.28 25.49 13.95
C ILE A 534 -4.49 24.69 12.91
N ILE A 535 -3.82 25.39 11.99
CA ILE A 535 -2.96 24.79 10.95
C ILE A 535 -1.81 23.99 11.56
N LYS A 536 -1.13 24.56 12.56
CA LYS A 536 -0.06 23.86 13.28
C LYS A 536 -0.55 22.57 13.91
N TRP A 537 -1.75 22.59 14.49
CA TRP A 537 -2.35 21.40 15.09
C TRP A 537 -2.70 20.34 14.06
N LEU A 538 -3.36 20.71 12.96
CA LEU A 538 -3.67 19.79 11.87
C LEU A 538 -2.40 19.16 11.28
N ILE A 539 -1.35 19.95 11.06
CA ILE A 539 -0.07 19.45 10.54
C ILE A 539 0.54 18.44 11.51
N ALA A 540 0.52 18.72 12.82
CA ALA A 540 1.05 17.81 13.84
C ALA A 540 0.32 16.45 13.86
N GLN A 541 -0.94 16.38 13.41
CA GLN A 541 -1.72 15.13 13.32
C GLN A 541 -1.50 14.33 12.03
N ARG A 542 -0.75 14.86 11.06
CA ARG A 542 -0.53 14.16 9.79
C ARG A 542 0.33 12.92 9.96
N ASN A 543 0.01 11.89 9.20
CA ASN A 543 0.88 10.74 9.03
C ASN A 543 2.07 11.08 8.09
N SER A 544 3.08 10.21 8.03
CA SER A 544 4.28 10.46 7.21
C SER A 544 4.06 10.41 5.70
N ASN A 545 2.92 9.88 5.24
CA ASN A 545 2.56 9.88 3.81
C ASN A 545 1.84 11.18 3.40
N GLY A 546 1.47 12.03 4.36
CA GLY A 546 0.80 13.30 4.12
C GLY A 546 -0.72 13.25 4.27
N GLY A 547 -1.33 12.10 4.55
CA GLY A 547 -2.72 11.99 4.98
C GLY A 547 -2.86 12.02 6.51
N PHE A 548 -4.01 11.57 7.00
CA PHE A 548 -4.34 11.44 8.42
C PHE A 548 -4.62 9.97 8.76
N THR A 549 -5.43 9.69 9.78
CA THR A 549 -5.62 8.32 10.26
C THR A 549 -6.68 7.58 9.45
N SER A 550 -7.80 8.25 9.13
CA SER A 550 -8.94 7.68 8.41
C SER A 550 -9.09 8.26 6.98
N THR A 551 -10.18 7.91 6.31
CA THR A 551 -10.57 8.43 5.00
C THR A 551 -11.10 9.86 5.09
N GLN A 552 -12.06 10.10 5.99
CA GLN A 552 -12.80 11.36 6.07
C GLN A 552 -11.95 12.51 6.63
N ASP A 553 -11.27 12.29 7.77
CA ASP A 553 -10.29 13.22 8.32
C ASP A 553 -9.20 13.60 7.30
N THR A 554 -8.77 12.63 6.48
CA THR A 554 -7.78 12.87 5.43
C THR A 554 -8.33 13.81 4.36
N VAL A 555 -9.54 13.57 3.87
CA VAL A 555 -10.12 14.38 2.80
C VAL A 555 -10.40 15.81 3.25
N ILE A 556 -11.11 15.98 4.37
CA ILE A 556 -11.47 17.32 4.87
C ILE A 556 -10.25 18.06 5.44
N GLY A 557 -9.35 17.35 6.13
CA GLY A 557 -8.10 17.92 6.61
C GLY A 557 -7.19 18.39 5.49
N LEU A 558 -7.07 17.61 4.41
CA LEU A 558 -6.35 18.06 3.22
C LEU A 558 -7.06 19.21 2.52
N GLN A 559 -8.38 19.22 2.43
CA GLN A 559 -9.13 20.33 1.83
C GLN A 559 -8.86 21.64 2.58
N ALA A 560 -8.86 21.61 3.92
CA ALA A 560 -8.58 22.77 4.75
C ALA A 560 -7.12 23.24 4.62
N LEU A 561 -6.15 22.32 4.65
CA LEU A 561 -4.73 22.64 4.46
C LEU A 561 -4.43 23.15 3.05
N THR A 562 -5.06 22.59 2.03
CA THR A 562 -4.95 23.05 0.64
C THR A 562 -5.50 24.47 0.51
N LYS A 563 -6.67 24.76 1.10
CA LYS A 563 -7.25 26.12 1.11
C LYS A 563 -6.29 27.12 1.74
N PHE A 564 -5.74 26.80 2.91
CA PHE A 564 -4.72 27.64 3.54
C PHE A 564 -3.45 27.81 2.71
N ALA A 565 -2.97 26.76 2.07
CA ALA A 565 -1.74 26.78 1.30
C ALA A 565 -1.79 27.76 0.12
N TYR A 566 -2.91 27.82 -0.61
CA TYR A 566 -3.03 28.74 -1.74
C TYR A 566 -3.45 30.17 -1.34
N GLU A 567 -4.17 30.36 -0.22
CA GLU A 567 -4.49 31.70 0.31
C GLU A 567 -3.27 32.41 0.91
N THR A 568 -2.29 31.64 1.40
CA THR A 568 -1.08 32.20 2.05
C THR A 568 0.19 32.07 1.20
N GLU A 569 0.08 31.59 -0.03
CA GLU A 569 1.18 31.32 -0.96
C GLU A 569 2.35 30.57 -0.31
N THR A 570 2.07 29.41 0.29
CA THR A 570 3.13 28.59 0.90
C THR A 570 4.19 28.16 -0.13
N GLY A 571 5.45 28.04 0.31
CA GLY A 571 6.56 27.63 -0.55
C GLY A 571 7.12 28.71 -1.48
N SER A 572 6.80 29.98 -1.25
CA SER A 572 7.37 31.15 -1.98
C SER A 572 8.70 31.66 -1.42
N GLY A 573 9.11 31.20 -0.23
CA GLY A 573 10.30 31.66 0.47
C GLY A 573 11.54 30.79 0.33
N ILE A 574 12.66 31.26 0.89
CA ILE A 574 13.94 30.55 0.97
C ILE A 574 14.25 30.28 2.44
N ILE A 575 14.34 29.00 2.81
CA ILE A 575 14.65 28.56 4.17
C ILE A 575 15.80 27.55 4.12
N ASP A 576 16.78 27.77 4.99
CA ASP A 576 17.87 26.84 5.26
C ASP A 576 17.59 26.13 6.59
N ILE A 577 17.48 24.80 6.56
CA ILE A 577 17.22 23.97 7.74
C ILE A 577 18.46 23.13 8.02
N SER A 578 19.20 23.47 9.07
CA SER A 578 20.30 22.66 9.59
C SER A 578 19.79 21.75 10.70
N PHE A 579 20.09 20.45 10.65
CA PHE A 579 19.71 19.51 11.69
C PHE A 579 20.91 18.71 12.21
N VAL A 580 20.81 18.33 13.49
CA VAL A 580 21.75 17.47 14.21
C VAL A 580 20.94 16.31 14.79
N ALA A 581 21.23 15.10 14.32
CA ALA A 581 20.65 13.87 14.83
C ALA A 581 21.63 13.19 15.79
N ASP A 582 21.29 13.20 17.08
CA ASP A 582 22.11 12.62 18.13
C ASP A 582 21.84 11.11 18.23
N GLY A 583 22.86 10.33 17.90
CA GLY A 583 22.93 8.87 18.12
C GLY A 583 24.03 8.54 19.11
N SER A 584 23.91 7.43 19.83
CA SER A 584 24.88 6.94 20.82
C SER A 584 26.22 6.53 20.16
N GLY A 585 27.03 7.51 19.75
CA GLY A 585 28.40 7.33 19.24
C GLY A 585 28.79 8.25 18.07
N GLN A 586 27.85 8.78 17.29
CA GLN A 586 28.14 9.70 16.16
C GLN A 586 26.92 10.59 15.86
N ALA A 587 27.09 11.91 15.97
CA ALA A 587 26.07 12.87 15.57
C ALA A 587 26.10 13.03 14.04
N THR A 588 24.94 12.92 13.40
CA THR A 588 24.79 13.22 11.97
C THR A 588 24.31 14.66 11.83
N THR A 589 25.11 15.49 11.17
CA THR A 589 24.76 16.89 10.89
C THR A 589 24.63 17.09 9.40
N ASP A 590 23.52 17.66 8.96
CA ASP A 590 23.29 18.01 7.55
C ASP A 590 22.41 19.26 7.43
N SER A 591 22.28 19.79 6.22
CA SER A 591 21.48 20.98 5.94
C SER A 591 20.64 20.82 4.68
N ILE A 592 19.39 21.26 4.74
CA ILE A 592 18.45 21.19 3.62
C ILE A 592 18.03 22.61 3.24
N LYS A 593 18.24 22.95 1.97
CA LYS A 593 17.84 24.25 1.40
C LYS A 593 16.51 24.11 0.68
N VAL A 594 15.52 24.83 1.17
CA VAL A 594 14.21 24.97 0.56
C VAL A 594 14.18 26.27 -0.22
N LYS A 595 13.79 26.18 -1.49
CA LYS A 595 13.64 27.28 -2.44
C LYS A 595 12.32 27.12 -3.19
N PRO A 596 11.80 28.16 -3.85
CA PRO A 596 10.57 28.06 -4.64
C PRO A 596 10.59 26.94 -5.69
N GLU A 597 11.74 26.65 -6.29
CA GLU A 597 11.87 25.63 -7.35
C GLU A 597 11.71 24.19 -6.82
N ASN A 598 12.09 23.94 -5.57
CA ASN A 598 12.00 22.64 -4.91
C ASN A 598 10.95 22.61 -3.79
N ALA A 599 10.09 23.63 -3.66
CA ALA A 599 9.13 23.76 -2.57
C ALA A 599 8.16 22.58 -2.45
N LEU A 600 7.76 21.97 -3.58
CA LEU A 600 6.90 20.77 -3.61
C LEU A 600 7.66 19.45 -3.45
N VAL A 601 8.99 19.47 -3.44
CA VAL A 601 9.83 18.27 -3.35
C VAL A 601 10.05 17.94 -1.88
N LEU A 602 9.56 16.78 -1.45
CA LEU A 602 9.87 16.24 -0.13
C LEU A 602 11.31 15.71 -0.11
N GLN A 603 12.19 16.42 0.58
CA GLN A 603 13.60 16.05 0.75
C GLN A 603 13.74 15.21 2.01
N THR A 604 14.25 13.98 1.87
CA THR A 604 14.23 12.96 2.94
C THR A 604 15.64 12.45 3.25
N HIS A 605 16.00 12.37 4.53
CA HIS A 605 17.27 11.85 5.02
C HIS A 605 17.00 10.69 5.97
N VAL A 606 17.56 9.51 5.66
CA VAL A 606 17.50 8.34 6.53
C VAL A 606 18.49 8.54 7.68
N LEU A 607 18.01 8.45 8.91
CA LEU A 607 18.82 8.64 10.11
C LEU A 607 19.36 7.30 10.66
N PRO A 608 20.46 7.31 11.42
CA PRO A 608 20.94 6.13 12.13
C PRO A 608 19.87 5.52 13.05
N LYS A 609 19.82 4.18 13.15
CA LYS A 609 18.88 3.46 14.03
C LYS A 609 19.06 3.78 15.53
N THR A 610 20.22 4.31 15.91
CA THR A 610 20.55 4.72 17.28
C THR A 610 20.06 6.12 17.62
N THR A 611 19.54 6.89 16.65
CA THR A 611 19.06 8.24 16.90
C THR A 611 17.88 8.22 17.88
N ARG A 612 17.91 9.15 18.85
CA ARG A 612 16.81 9.35 19.81
C ARG A 612 16.29 10.79 19.82
N GLN A 613 17.08 11.72 19.32
CA GLN A 613 16.74 13.13 19.28
C GLN A 613 17.28 13.77 18.01
N VAL A 614 16.49 14.68 17.44
CA VAL A 614 16.88 15.52 16.30
C VAL A 614 16.61 16.97 16.68
N ASN A 615 17.68 17.76 16.73
CA ASN A 615 17.59 19.20 16.92
C ASN A 615 17.76 19.87 15.57
N PHE A 616 16.84 20.75 15.19
CA PHE A 616 16.97 21.50 13.94
C PHE A 616 16.76 22.99 14.16
N THR A 617 17.41 23.77 13.29
CA THR A 617 17.36 25.22 13.25
C THR A 617 16.98 25.65 11.86
N ALA A 618 15.94 26.47 11.74
CA ALA A 618 15.49 27.05 10.49
C ALA A 618 15.86 28.54 10.42
N LYS A 619 16.48 28.96 9.32
CA LYS A 619 16.89 30.34 9.03
C LYS A 619 16.40 30.78 7.66
N GLY A 620 16.05 32.05 7.52
CA GLY A 620 15.65 32.65 6.24
C GLY A 620 14.26 33.29 6.29
N GLN A 621 13.56 33.27 5.17
CA GLN A 621 12.25 33.92 5.00
C GLN A 621 11.29 32.97 4.30
N GLY A 622 10.10 32.80 4.85
CA GLY A 622 9.03 31.98 4.26
C GLY A 622 8.40 31.01 5.24
N SER A 623 7.86 29.92 4.70
CA SER A 623 7.36 28.78 5.47
C SER A 623 7.92 27.45 4.95
N ALA A 624 8.01 26.48 5.85
CA ALA A 624 8.39 25.11 5.55
C ALA A 624 7.72 24.15 6.55
N MET A 625 7.64 22.89 6.18
CA MET A 625 7.19 21.83 7.07
C MET A 625 8.31 20.82 7.25
N VAL A 626 8.57 20.48 8.51
CA VAL A 626 9.57 19.49 8.91
C VAL A 626 8.83 18.28 9.48
N GLN A 627 9.23 17.08 9.10
CA GLN A 627 8.65 15.83 9.58
C GLN A 627 9.75 14.89 10.06
N LEU A 628 9.60 14.36 11.26
CA LEU A 628 10.40 13.27 11.79
C LEU A 628 9.50 12.05 11.88
N SER A 629 9.72 11.09 10.99
CA SER A 629 8.95 9.85 10.96
C SER A 629 9.78 8.68 11.47
N SER A 630 9.13 7.78 12.19
CA SER A 630 9.72 6.55 12.68
C SER A 630 8.81 5.38 12.38
N ARG A 631 9.42 4.23 12.10
CA ARG A 631 8.74 2.94 12.11
C ARG A 631 9.61 1.91 12.81
N TYR A 632 8.96 1.02 13.52
CA TYR A 632 9.59 -0.07 14.27
C TYR A 632 8.54 -1.18 14.46
N ASN A 633 8.99 -2.41 14.65
CA ASN A 633 8.09 -3.54 14.85
C ASN A 633 8.00 -3.92 16.34
N ILE A 634 6.82 -4.40 16.76
CA ILE A 634 6.58 -4.92 18.11
C ILE A 634 5.92 -6.30 18.01
N VAL A 635 6.27 -7.22 18.90
CA VAL A 635 5.68 -8.57 19.03
C VAL A 635 4.95 -8.69 20.37
N GLN A 636 4.11 -7.71 20.69
CA GLN A 636 3.29 -7.70 21.89
C GLN A 636 1.83 -7.47 21.53
N LYS A 637 0.95 -8.02 22.34
CA LYS A 637 -0.49 -7.75 22.27
C LYS A 637 -0.78 -6.31 22.71
N ASP A 638 -1.89 -5.76 22.24
CA ASP A 638 -2.36 -4.47 22.70
C ASP A 638 -2.65 -4.49 24.21
N LYS A 639 -2.12 -3.50 24.95
CA LYS A 639 -2.25 -3.44 26.43
C LYS A 639 -3.69 -3.26 26.90
N LYS A 640 -4.50 -2.56 26.09
CA LYS A 640 -5.95 -2.39 26.27
C LYS A 640 -6.57 -2.65 24.91
N SER A 641 -7.45 -3.63 24.83
CA SER A 641 -8.00 -4.07 23.56
C SER A 641 -9.51 -3.94 23.55
N SER A 642 -10.04 -3.26 22.54
CA SER A 642 -11.49 -3.05 22.35
C SER A 642 -12.14 -4.20 21.59
N PHE A 643 -11.38 -5.23 21.22
CA PHE A 643 -11.87 -6.43 20.55
C PHE A 643 -11.20 -7.64 21.17
N LYS A 644 -11.80 -8.80 20.99
CA LYS A 644 -11.22 -10.08 21.39
C LYS A 644 -11.09 -10.95 20.15
N VAL A 645 -9.86 -11.35 19.84
CA VAL A 645 -9.55 -12.24 18.73
C VAL A 645 -9.00 -13.55 19.29
N LYS A 646 -9.46 -14.69 18.77
CA LYS A 646 -8.97 -16.01 19.16
C LYS A 646 -8.68 -16.84 17.91
N PRO A 647 -7.42 -16.89 17.45
CA PRO A 647 -7.01 -17.82 16.42
C PRO A 647 -6.89 -19.25 16.95
N THR A 648 -7.43 -20.21 16.21
CA THR A 648 -7.33 -21.65 16.49
C THR A 648 -6.91 -22.38 15.21
N VAL A 649 -5.73 -22.98 15.23
CA VAL A 649 -5.27 -23.83 14.12
C VAL A 649 -5.95 -25.20 14.25
N LYS A 650 -6.93 -25.49 13.38
CA LYS A 650 -7.73 -26.73 13.44
C LYS A 650 -7.05 -27.90 12.77
N THR A 651 -6.39 -27.66 11.64
CA THR A 651 -5.70 -28.71 10.91
C THR A 651 -4.40 -28.16 10.35
N GLN A 652 -3.32 -28.83 10.75
CA GLN A 652 -2.00 -28.71 10.17
C GLN A 652 -1.56 -30.15 9.88
N ASN A 653 -2.06 -30.75 8.81
CA ASN A 653 -1.53 -32.05 8.42
C ASN A 653 -0.26 -31.80 7.59
N SER A 654 0.91 -32.24 8.08
CA SER A 654 2.17 -32.11 7.31
C SER A 654 2.09 -32.79 5.94
N GLN A 655 1.14 -33.71 5.76
CA GLN A 655 0.82 -34.37 4.50
C GLN A 655 -0.19 -33.61 3.62
N SER A 656 -1.06 -32.76 4.18
CA SER A 656 -2.18 -32.17 3.43
C SER A 656 -1.84 -30.87 2.68
N GLN A 657 -0.60 -30.35 2.79
CA GLN A 657 -0.19 -29.06 2.18
C GLN A 657 -1.17 -27.89 2.46
N GLN A 658 -2.06 -28.04 3.45
CA GLN A 658 -3.20 -27.16 3.69
C GLN A 658 -3.31 -26.86 5.17
N LEU A 659 -3.52 -25.58 5.47
CA LEU A 659 -3.73 -25.01 6.78
C LEU A 659 -5.20 -24.59 6.90
N THR A 660 -5.88 -25.03 7.95
CA THR A 660 -7.21 -24.54 8.31
C THR A 660 -7.13 -23.78 9.62
N LEU A 661 -7.36 -22.47 9.54
CA LEU A 661 -7.35 -21.53 10.66
C LEU A 661 -8.79 -21.08 10.95
N GLU A 662 -9.26 -21.31 12.17
CA GLU A 662 -10.50 -20.70 12.64
C GLU A 662 -10.16 -19.45 13.46
N VAL A 663 -10.64 -18.28 13.01
CA VAL A 663 -10.43 -17.00 13.70
C VAL A 663 -11.76 -16.52 14.25
N CYS A 664 -11.91 -16.56 15.57
CA CYS A 664 -13.09 -16.01 16.24
C CYS A 664 -12.84 -14.58 16.71
N ALA A 665 -13.82 -13.69 16.50
CA ALA A 665 -13.76 -12.29 16.88
C ALA A 665 -15.03 -11.83 17.59
N GLU A 666 -14.87 -10.89 18.51
CA GLU A 666 -15.92 -10.28 19.32
C GLU A 666 -15.56 -8.82 19.63
N TYR A 667 -16.55 -7.93 19.68
CA TYR A 667 -16.35 -6.55 20.15
C TYR A 667 -16.43 -6.49 21.69
N VAL A 668 -15.44 -5.84 22.31
CA VAL A 668 -15.36 -5.68 23.77
C VAL A 668 -15.21 -4.20 24.09
N PRO A 669 -16.31 -3.46 24.24
CA PRO A 669 -16.26 -2.02 24.50
C PRO A 669 -15.51 -1.72 25.81
N LEU A 670 -14.61 -0.73 25.76
CA LEU A 670 -13.83 -0.28 26.92
C LEU A 670 -14.54 0.82 27.72
N GLU A 671 -15.45 1.55 27.08
CA GLU A 671 -16.22 2.63 27.70
C GLU A 671 -17.57 2.08 28.20
N GLU A 672 -18.01 2.47 29.40
CA GLU A 672 -19.26 1.97 29.99
C GLU A 672 -20.50 2.31 29.13
N ASN A 673 -20.48 3.47 28.47
CA ASN A 673 -21.56 3.93 27.60
C ASN A 673 -21.70 3.09 26.32
N ASP A 674 -20.63 2.39 25.91
CA ASP A 674 -20.59 1.61 24.67
C ASP A 674 -20.97 0.14 24.88
N GLN A 675 -21.26 -0.30 26.12
CA GLN A 675 -21.53 -1.71 26.44
C GLN A 675 -22.72 -2.34 25.69
N SER A 676 -23.65 -1.51 25.21
CA SER A 676 -24.83 -1.95 24.45
C SER A 676 -24.79 -1.55 22.98
N LEU A 677 -23.71 -0.91 22.54
CA LEU A 677 -23.56 -0.42 21.17
C LEU A 677 -22.70 -1.38 20.35
N ASP A 678 -23.08 -1.54 19.09
CA ASP A 678 -22.24 -2.19 18.08
C ASP A 678 -20.97 -1.35 17.83
N SER A 679 -19.89 -2.00 17.38
CA SER A 679 -18.76 -1.26 16.80
C SER A 679 -19.20 -0.53 15.52
N ASN A 680 -18.38 0.42 15.06
CA ASN A 680 -18.47 0.86 13.67
C ASN A 680 -18.02 -0.29 12.73
N MET A 681 -17.80 -0.01 11.44
CA MET A 681 -17.18 -0.98 10.52
C MET A 681 -15.84 -1.46 11.07
N ALA A 682 -15.69 -2.78 11.17
CA ALA A 682 -14.47 -3.40 11.66
C ALA A 682 -13.75 -4.13 10.53
N VAL A 683 -12.42 -4.06 10.53
CA VAL A 683 -11.58 -4.73 9.54
C VAL A 683 -10.64 -5.69 10.25
N MET A 684 -10.63 -6.94 9.79
CA MET A 684 -9.70 -7.96 10.24
C MET A 684 -8.64 -8.22 9.18
N GLU A 685 -7.39 -7.99 9.54
CA GLU A 685 -6.22 -8.34 8.74
C GLU A 685 -5.57 -9.60 9.29
N ILE A 686 -5.62 -10.68 8.51
CA ILE A 686 -5.07 -11.99 8.86
C ILE A 686 -3.80 -12.18 8.04
N ASN A 687 -2.64 -11.98 8.66
CA ASN A 687 -1.38 -12.36 8.03
C ASN A 687 -1.23 -13.88 8.11
N LEU A 688 -1.01 -14.52 6.97
CA LEU A 688 -0.68 -15.94 6.91
C LEU A 688 0.79 -16.15 7.32
N PRO A 689 1.16 -17.34 7.84
CA PRO A 689 2.56 -17.65 8.09
C PRO A 689 3.34 -17.68 6.77
N SER A 690 4.62 -17.30 6.80
CA SER A 690 5.46 -17.26 5.60
C SER A 690 5.39 -18.58 4.84
N GLY A 691 5.14 -18.51 3.53
CA GLY A 691 5.05 -19.67 2.64
C GLY A 691 3.65 -20.26 2.49
N TYR A 692 2.65 -19.73 3.19
CA TYR A 692 1.24 -20.03 2.94
C TYR A 692 0.57 -18.91 2.11
N ILE A 693 -0.34 -19.31 1.23
CA ILE A 693 -1.21 -18.42 0.45
C ILE A 693 -2.67 -18.79 0.70
N SER A 694 -3.58 -17.81 0.69
CA SER A 694 -5.00 -18.04 0.94
C SER A 694 -5.65 -18.83 -0.20
N ASP A 695 -6.57 -19.71 0.16
CA ASP A 695 -7.42 -20.41 -0.81
C ASP A 695 -8.65 -19.54 -1.13
N VAL A 696 -8.59 -18.85 -2.27
CA VAL A 696 -9.65 -17.93 -2.73
C VAL A 696 -10.96 -18.66 -3.00
N ASP A 697 -10.93 -19.95 -3.34
CA ASP A 697 -12.13 -20.75 -3.60
C ASP A 697 -12.96 -20.99 -2.33
N SER A 698 -12.36 -20.79 -1.15
CA SER A 698 -13.03 -20.92 0.16
C SER A 698 -13.80 -19.67 0.60
N PHE A 699 -13.58 -18.52 -0.07
CA PHE A 699 -14.12 -17.22 0.33
C PHE A 699 -15.65 -17.13 0.41
N PRO A 700 -16.44 -17.77 -0.48
CA PRO A 700 -17.90 -17.75 -0.39
C PRO A 700 -18.44 -18.28 0.95
N GLN A 701 -17.72 -19.17 1.63
CA GLN A 701 -18.11 -19.67 2.96
C GLN A 701 -17.94 -18.61 4.05
N ILE A 702 -16.95 -17.73 3.90
CA ILE A 702 -16.68 -16.62 4.81
C ILE A 702 -17.65 -15.48 4.53
N GLU A 703 -17.94 -15.18 3.27
CA GLU A 703 -18.92 -14.16 2.87
C GLU A 703 -20.36 -14.51 3.29
N ALA A 704 -20.67 -15.81 3.43
CA ALA A 704 -21.95 -16.26 3.92
C ALA A 704 -22.15 -16.04 5.44
N ILE A 705 -21.10 -15.68 6.18
CA ILE A 705 -21.18 -15.42 7.62
C ILE A 705 -21.87 -14.07 7.85
N ASP A 706 -22.82 -14.06 8.78
CA ASP A 706 -23.54 -12.86 9.17
C ASP A 706 -22.58 -11.69 9.51
N ARG A 707 -22.93 -10.50 9.01
CA ARG A 707 -22.17 -9.24 9.11
C ARG A 707 -20.84 -9.20 8.33
N VAL A 708 -20.40 -10.26 7.67
CA VAL A 708 -19.29 -10.17 6.70
C VAL A 708 -19.81 -9.55 5.40
N LYS A 709 -19.16 -8.50 4.92
CA LYS A 709 -19.59 -7.77 3.71
C LYS A 709 -18.68 -8.00 2.51
N ARG A 710 -17.39 -8.22 2.77
CA ARG A 710 -16.38 -8.37 1.72
C ARG A 710 -15.16 -9.09 2.27
N ILE A 711 -14.50 -9.85 1.41
CA ILE A 711 -13.19 -10.45 1.66
C ILE A 711 -12.26 -10.14 0.50
N GLU A 712 -11.00 -9.82 0.80
CA GLU A 712 -9.97 -9.51 -0.19
C GLU A 712 -8.62 -10.08 0.24
N THR A 713 -7.68 -10.10 -0.70
CA THR A 713 -6.29 -10.47 -0.43
C THR A 713 -5.31 -9.35 -0.75
N LYS A 714 -4.15 -9.38 -0.10
CA LYS A 714 -2.99 -8.52 -0.41
C LYS A 714 -1.70 -9.35 -0.43
N ASN A 715 -0.64 -8.74 -0.97
CA ASN A 715 0.72 -9.28 -0.91
C ASN A 715 0.85 -10.69 -1.51
N SER A 716 0.36 -10.89 -2.73
CA SER A 716 0.33 -12.22 -3.39
C SER A 716 -0.40 -13.26 -2.54
N ASP A 717 -1.61 -12.93 -2.09
CA ASP A 717 -2.49 -13.81 -1.32
C ASP A 717 -1.96 -14.29 0.04
N SER A 718 -0.92 -13.62 0.57
CA SER A 718 -0.36 -13.92 1.90
C SER A 718 -1.06 -13.20 3.05
N VAL A 719 -1.92 -12.22 2.75
CA VAL A 719 -2.72 -11.49 3.74
C VAL A 719 -4.18 -11.51 3.31
N VAL A 720 -5.06 -11.93 4.22
CA VAL A 720 -6.51 -11.93 4.02
C VAL A 720 -7.12 -10.76 4.79
N LEU A 721 -7.97 -9.99 4.12
CA LEU A 721 -8.70 -8.86 4.67
C LEU A 721 -10.19 -9.21 4.72
N VAL A 722 -10.80 -9.10 5.89
CA VAL A 722 -12.24 -9.34 6.08
C VAL A 722 -12.89 -8.07 6.60
N TYR A 723 -13.91 -7.60 5.90
CA TYR A 723 -14.67 -6.40 6.26
C TYR A 723 -15.98 -6.80 6.91
N PHE A 724 -16.16 -6.39 8.15
CA PHE A 724 -17.39 -6.56 8.91
C PHE A 724 -18.20 -5.28 8.88
N ASP A 725 -19.51 -5.44 8.73
CA ASP A 725 -20.46 -4.35 8.83
C ASP A 725 -20.40 -3.67 10.21
N SER A 726 -20.51 -4.47 11.26
CA SER A 726 -20.20 -4.11 12.64
C SER A 726 -20.06 -5.38 13.47
N LEU A 727 -19.46 -5.30 14.65
CA LEU A 727 -19.38 -6.40 15.62
C LEU A 727 -20.13 -6.01 16.89
N THR A 728 -20.97 -6.92 17.39
CA THR A 728 -21.82 -6.70 18.57
C THR A 728 -21.17 -7.32 19.83
N PRO A 729 -21.23 -6.66 20.99
CA PRO A 729 -20.77 -7.26 22.25
C PRO A 729 -21.52 -8.57 22.55
N GLY A 730 -20.80 -9.64 22.86
CA GLY A 730 -21.38 -10.96 23.14
C GLY A 730 -21.73 -11.82 21.91
N ASP A 731 -21.66 -11.28 20.69
CA ASP A 731 -21.89 -12.03 19.44
C ASP A 731 -20.55 -12.40 18.78
N VAL A 732 -20.08 -13.62 19.06
CA VAL A 732 -18.80 -14.12 18.55
C VAL A 732 -18.95 -14.61 17.11
N LYS A 733 -18.20 -14.01 16.18
CA LYS A 733 -18.13 -14.45 14.78
C LYS A 733 -16.86 -15.25 14.52
N CYS A 734 -16.95 -16.45 13.97
CA CYS A 734 -15.81 -17.32 13.68
C CYS A 734 -15.64 -17.55 12.19
N LEU A 735 -14.46 -17.23 11.65
CA LEU A 735 -14.14 -17.31 10.24
C LEU A 735 -13.25 -18.53 9.95
N PRO A 736 -13.65 -19.46 9.06
CA PRO A 736 -12.81 -20.58 8.63
C PRO A 736 -11.91 -20.17 7.46
N VAL A 737 -10.69 -19.72 7.76
CA VAL A 737 -9.70 -19.34 6.74
C VAL A 737 -8.89 -20.56 6.31
N GLN A 738 -8.92 -20.86 5.01
CA GLN A 738 -8.12 -21.92 4.41
C GLN A 738 -6.92 -21.34 3.66
N ALA A 739 -5.77 -21.98 3.81
CA ALA A 739 -4.54 -21.59 3.12
C ALA A 739 -3.76 -22.82 2.66
N SER A 740 -3.05 -22.70 1.53
CA SER A 740 -2.20 -23.75 0.98
C SER A 740 -0.72 -23.39 1.13
N LYS A 741 0.14 -24.39 1.33
CA LYS A 741 1.58 -24.24 1.47
C LYS A 741 2.22 -24.10 0.09
N ALA A 742 2.49 -22.87 -0.33
CA ALA A 742 3.14 -22.56 -1.60
C ALA A 742 4.67 -22.68 -1.55
N HIS A 743 5.29 -22.37 -0.40
CA HIS A 743 6.75 -22.41 -0.24
C HIS A 743 7.19 -23.18 1.01
N ALA A 744 8.35 -23.82 0.90
CA ALA A 744 8.93 -24.65 1.96
C ALA A 744 9.72 -23.78 2.96
N ILE A 745 9.04 -23.41 4.05
CA ILE A 745 9.61 -22.59 5.13
C ILE A 745 9.45 -23.31 6.47
N ALA A 746 10.49 -23.28 7.28
CA ALA A 746 10.54 -23.82 8.62
C ALA A 746 10.98 -22.73 9.62
N LYS A 747 10.85 -23.03 10.91
CA LYS A 747 11.05 -22.05 11.99
C LYS A 747 10.24 -20.77 11.78
N GLN A 748 9.03 -20.93 11.27
CA GLN A 748 8.11 -19.84 11.00
C GLN A 748 7.92 -19.00 12.26
N LYS A 749 8.06 -17.69 12.10
CA LYS A 749 7.81 -16.72 13.17
C LYS A 749 6.30 -16.54 13.33
N PRO A 750 5.84 -16.15 14.53
CA PRO A 750 4.42 -15.88 14.77
C PRO A 750 3.83 -14.94 13.72
N ALA A 751 2.65 -15.31 13.21
CA ALA A 751 1.85 -14.49 12.30
C ALA A 751 0.84 -13.69 13.11
N ALA A 752 0.57 -12.45 12.67
CA ALA A 752 -0.29 -11.52 13.38
C ALA A 752 -1.68 -11.45 12.75
N ILE A 753 -2.70 -11.39 13.58
CA ILE A 753 -4.07 -11.05 13.23
C ILE A 753 -4.40 -9.73 13.92
N SER A 754 -4.74 -8.72 13.15
CA SER A 754 -5.12 -7.41 13.66
C SER A 754 -6.59 -7.14 13.31
N LEU A 755 -7.40 -6.89 14.33
CA LEU A 755 -8.79 -6.46 14.20
C LEU A 755 -8.90 -5.03 14.74
N TYR A 756 -9.47 -4.12 13.94
CA TYR A 756 -9.62 -2.73 14.36
C TYR A 756 -10.89 -2.11 13.79
N ASP A 757 -11.38 -1.09 14.48
CA ASP A 757 -12.42 -0.19 13.99
C ASP A 757 -11.82 0.73 12.92
N TYR A 758 -12.52 0.87 11.78
CA TYR A 758 -12.01 1.61 10.63
C TYR A 758 -11.91 3.13 10.89
N TYR A 759 -12.84 3.68 11.67
CA TYR A 759 -12.94 5.12 11.92
C TYR A 759 -12.25 5.52 13.23
N ASP A 760 -12.17 4.60 14.20
CA ASP A 760 -11.42 4.78 15.44
C ASP A 760 -10.34 3.71 15.62
N THR A 761 -9.19 3.93 14.98
CA THR A 761 -8.09 2.96 14.99
C THR A 761 -7.44 2.73 16.36
N GLU A 762 -7.79 3.50 17.40
CA GLU A 762 -7.39 3.21 18.78
C GLU A 762 -8.13 1.97 19.32
N ARG A 763 -9.34 1.71 18.82
CA ARG A 763 -10.09 0.48 19.08
C ARG A 763 -9.50 -0.64 18.23
N ARG A 764 -8.63 -1.45 18.83
CA ARG A 764 -7.98 -2.56 18.14
C ARG A 764 -7.66 -3.75 19.03
N ALA A 765 -7.36 -4.87 18.39
CA ALA A 765 -6.80 -6.08 18.97
C ALA A 765 -5.80 -6.70 18.00
N THR A 766 -4.59 -6.96 18.49
CA THR A 766 -3.56 -7.71 17.78
C THR A 766 -3.27 -9.01 18.53
N GLU A 767 -3.46 -10.11 17.84
CA GLU A 767 -3.21 -11.46 18.35
C GLU A 767 -2.21 -12.19 17.45
N TYR A 768 -1.41 -13.05 18.05
CA TYR A 768 -0.39 -13.81 17.34
C TYR A 768 -0.69 -15.30 17.42
N TYR A 769 -0.52 -15.99 16.30
CA TYR A 769 -0.59 -17.44 16.23
C TYR A 769 0.65 -17.96 15.51
N GLN A 770 0.99 -19.22 15.78
CA GLN A 770 2.16 -19.85 15.21
C GLN A 770 1.79 -21.21 14.64
N VAL A 771 2.44 -21.54 13.53
CA VAL A 771 2.38 -22.84 12.87
C VAL A 771 3.78 -23.46 12.99
N ASN A 772 3.85 -24.73 13.37
CA ASN A 772 5.13 -25.39 13.59
C ASN A 772 5.61 -26.07 12.32
N GLY A 773 6.53 -25.45 11.57
CA GLY A 773 7.19 -26.07 10.43
C GLY A 773 8.45 -26.84 10.85
N SER A 774 8.51 -28.15 10.56
CA SER A 774 9.71 -28.96 10.78
C SER A 774 10.77 -28.66 9.73
N LEU A 775 12.04 -28.61 10.16
CA LEU A 775 13.18 -28.50 9.25
C LEU A 775 13.34 -29.75 8.38
N CYS A 776 12.98 -30.92 8.91
CA CYS A 776 13.00 -32.17 8.14
C CYS A 776 11.93 -32.21 7.03
N ASP A 777 10.88 -31.39 7.12
CA ASP A 777 9.83 -31.30 6.09
C ASP A 777 10.26 -30.46 4.88
N ILE A 778 11.34 -29.68 5.00
CA ILE A 778 11.81 -28.77 3.95
C ILE A 778 13.22 -29.07 3.44
N CYS A 779 13.97 -29.92 4.15
CA CYS A 779 15.31 -30.31 3.74
C CYS A 779 15.25 -31.30 2.57
N GLU A 780 16.25 -31.24 1.70
CA GLU A 780 16.41 -32.19 0.60
C GLU A 780 17.87 -32.65 0.50
N GLY A 781 18.08 -33.94 0.23
CA GLY A 781 19.41 -34.49 -0.05
C GLY A 781 20.43 -34.24 1.06
N GLU A 782 21.48 -33.50 0.72
CA GLU A 782 22.59 -33.19 1.65
C GLU A 782 22.22 -32.13 2.70
N ASP A 783 21.11 -31.40 2.52
CA ASP A 783 20.61 -30.47 3.54
C ASP A 783 19.87 -31.20 4.68
N CYS A 784 19.58 -32.50 4.51
CA CYS A 784 19.00 -33.34 5.56
C CYS A 784 20.09 -34.09 6.35
N GLY A 785 20.19 -33.78 7.64
CA GLY A 785 20.95 -34.55 8.60
C GLY A 785 20.43 -35.99 8.72
N THR A 786 21.25 -36.86 9.32
CA THR A 786 20.96 -38.30 9.45
C THR A 786 19.64 -38.59 10.16
N SER A 787 19.18 -37.71 11.05
CA SER A 787 17.91 -37.86 11.77
C SER A 787 16.68 -37.48 10.93
N CYS A 788 16.83 -36.68 9.86
CA CYS A 788 15.76 -36.27 8.96
C CYS A 788 15.60 -37.21 7.75
N LYS A 789 16.54 -38.14 7.53
CA LYS A 789 16.47 -39.10 6.43
C LYS A 789 15.33 -40.08 6.71
N LYS A 790 14.18 -39.86 6.06
CA LYS A 790 13.07 -40.83 6.03
C LYS A 790 13.61 -42.14 5.45
N THR A 791 13.39 -43.22 6.19
CA THR A 791 13.88 -44.58 5.89
C THR A 791 13.26 -45.14 4.62
#